data_AF-A0A4U9HRT6-F1
#
_entry.id   AF-A0A4U9HRT6-F1
#
_cell.length_a   1.000
_cell.length_b   1.000
_cell.length_c   1.000
_cell.angle_alpha   90.00
_cell.angle_beta   90.00
_cell.angle_gamma   90.00
#
_symmetry.space_group_name_H-M   'P 1'
#
loop_
_entity.id
_entity.type
_entity.pdbx_description
1 polymer ?
#
loop_
_entity_poly.entity_id
_entity_poly.type
_entity_poly.pdbx_seq_one_letter_code
_entity_poly.pdbx_strand_id
1 'polypeptide(L)'
;MSRYMNRIIEINPEEGWVRVEAGVIKDQLNQYLKPFGYFFAPELSTSNRATLGGMINTDASGQGSLVYGKTSDHVLGVRAVLLGGDILDTQPVPVELAETLGKDKTTTGRIYRTVLESCRDNRQLIIDKFPKLNRFLTGYDLRHVFNDDLSQFDLTRILTGSEGTLAFITEARLDITRLPKVRRLVNVKYNSFDSALRNAPFMVDARALSVETVDSKVLNLAREDIVWHSVSELITDVPDKEMLGLNIVEFAGDDAELIESQVEALCQRLDELIARGEGGVIGWQVCNELAGIERIYAMRKKAVGLLGNAKGAAKPIPFAEDTCVPPENLADYIVEFRALLDSHGLSYGMFGHVDAGVLHVRPALDMCDPQQEILMKQISDEVVALTARYGGLLWGEHGKGFRAEYSPAFFGEALYDELRKIKAAFDPDNRLNPGKICPPMGVDASMMQVDAVKRGTFDRQIPIAVRSSWRGAMECNGNGLCFNFDAKSPMCPSMKITSNRIHSPKGRATLVREWLRLLADRGVDPLALEKELPEKRASLRTLVERTRNSWHARKGEYDFSHEVKEAMSAAWPVKPVPRSARSKSTCRSSARASCSSITALPASGARSPGGNGRELCALDGPRTTHFQLLLSTSRWYASCPRSISHDRSASALHAFSATPDGGPPFRQPYP
;
A
#
# COMPACT_ATOMS: atom_id res chain seq x y z
N MET A 1 14.79 -5.51 -2.97
CA MET A 1 14.34 -5.49 -4.39
C MET A 1 14.09 -4.09 -4.90
N SER A 2 13.10 -3.31 -4.43
CA SER A 2 12.77 -1.97 -5.00
C SER A 2 13.90 -0.95 -5.12
N ARG A 3 15.01 -1.12 -4.39
CA ARG A 3 16.20 -0.26 -4.46
C ARG A 3 17.16 -0.64 -5.58
N TYR A 4 17.26 -1.91 -5.94
CA TYR A 4 18.33 -2.45 -6.80
C TYR A 4 17.84 -3.28 -7.98
N MET A 5 16.62 -3.78 -7.92
CA MET A 5 15.99 -4.64 -8.92
C MET A 5 14.68 -4.01 -9.38
N ASN A 6 14.76 -2.86 -10.05
CA ASN A 6 13.63 -2.03 -10.44
C ASN A 6 13.66 -1.62 -11.93
N ARG A 7 14.29 -2.45 -12.77
CA ARG A 7 14.37 -2.27 -14.21
C ARG A 7 13.18 -2.91 -14.92
N ILE A 8 12.68 -2.21 -15.92
CA ILE A 8 11.83 -2.79 -16.97
C ILE A 8 12.80 -3.32 -18.02
N ILE A 9 12.86 -4.65 -18.17
CA ILE A 9 13.92 -5.35 -18.90
C ILE A 9 13.64 -5.31 -20.41
N GLU A 10 12.40 -5.63 -20.79
CA GLU A 10 12.01 -5.82 -22.18
C GLU A 10 10.49 -5.64 -22.34
N ILE A 11 10.04 -5.17 -23.50
CA ILE A 11 8.62 -5.08 -23.86
C ILE A 11 8.42 -5.62 -25.28
N ASN A 12 7.34 -6.38 -25.48
CA ASN A 12 6.88 -6.80 -26.80
C ASN A 12 5.40 -6.40 -26.96
N PRO A 13 5.11 -5.25 -27.59
CA PRO A 13 3.74 -4.79 -27.83
C PRO A 13 2.96 -5.60 -28.87
N GLU A 14 3.65 -6.36 -29.73
CA GLU A 14 3.03 -7.19 -30.78
C GLU A 14 2.44 -8.46 -30.15
N GLU A 15 3.21 -9.11 -29.28
CA GLU A 15 2.78 -10.29 -28.52
C GLU A 15 2.07 -9.93 -27.20
N GLY A 16 2.03 -8.64 -26.82
CA GLY A 16 1.29 -8.15 -25.66
C GLY A 16 1.89 -8.54 -24.31
N TRP A 17 3.22 -8.47 -24.14
CA TRP A 17 3.87 -8.74 -22.85
C TRP A 17 5.02 -7.79 -22.50
N VAL A 18 5.39 -7.75 -21.22
CA VAL A 18 6.52 -7.02 -20.67
C VAL A 18 7.29 -7.89 -19.66
N ARG A 19 8.62 -7.78 -19.64
CA ARG A 19 9.48 -8.44 -18.65
C ARG A 19 10.09 -7.41 -17.72
N VAL A 20 9.98 -7.65 -16.42
CA VAL A 20 10.28 -6.67 -15.37
C VAL A 20 10.97 -7.32 -14.19
N GLU A 21 11.79 -6.55 -13.47
CA GLU A 21 12.30 -6.95 -12.17
C GLU A 21 11.24 -6.76 -11.08
N ALA A 22 11.27 -7.62 -10.06
CA ALA A 22 10.29 -7.69 -8.99
C ALA A 22 10.14 -6.37 -8.17
N GLY A 23 11.12 -5.49 -8.19
CA GLY A 23 11.08 -4.21 -7.48
C GLY A 23 10.51 -3.04 -8.29
N VAL A 24 10.11 -3.23 -9.55
CA VAL A 24 9.40 -2.21 -10.34
C VAL A 24 8.08 -1.87 -9.67
N ILE A 25 7.74 -0.58 -9.57
CA ILE A 25 6.47 -0.11 -9.00
C ILE A 25 5.39 -0.13 -10.07
N LYS A 26 4.14 -0.53 -9.75
CA LYS A 26 3.06 -0.64 -10.75
C LYS A 26 2.88 0.63 -11.58
N ASP A 27 2.70 1.78 -10.93
CA ASP A 27 2.46 3.03 -11.69
C ASP A 27 3.69 3.48 -12.48
N GLN A 28 4.91 3.08 -12.07
CA GLN A 28 6.12 3.26 -12.86
C GLN A 28 6.05 2.44 -14.16
N LEU A 29 5.58 1.19 -14.07
CA LEU A 29 5.34 0.35 -15.25
C LEU A 29 4.26 0.96 -16.15
N ASN A 30 3.11 1.35 -15.61
CA ASN A 30 2.03 1.92 -16.42
C ASN A 30 2.42 3.26 -17.06
N GLN A 31 3.24 4.08 -16.39
CA GLN A 31 3.83 5.27 -17.00
C GLN A 31 4.73 4.93 -18.20
N TYR A 32 5.49 3.83 -18.11
CA TYR A 32 6.36 3.35 -19.19
C TYR A 32 5.58 2.73 -20.35
N LEU A 33 4.49 2.00 -20.08
CA LEU A 33 3.66 1.34 -21.10
C LEU A 33 2.75 2.31 -21.86
N LYS A 34 2.35 3.42 -21.25
CA LYS A 34 1.38 4.38 -21.81
C LYS A 34 1.71 4.85 -23.25
N PRO A 35 2.95 5.21 -23.61
CA PRO A 35 3.30 5.59 -24.98
C PRO A 35 3.09 4.48 -26.03
N PHE A 36 3.09 3.22 -25.61
CA PHE A 36 2.83 2.06 -26.48
C PHE A 36 1.34 1.75 -26.60
N GLY A 37 0.45 2.48 -25.90
CA GLY A 37 -0.99 2.22 -25.90
C GLY A 37 -1.43 1.10 -24.95
N TYR A 38 -0.57 0.71 -24.02
CA TYR A 38 -0.82 -0.40 -23.08
C TYR A 38 -0.74 0.03 -21.61
N PHE A 39 -1.26 -0.81 -20.74
CA PHE A 39 -1.11 -0.75 -19.29
C PHE A 39 -1.13 -2.16 -18.69
N PHE A 40 -0.56 -2.32 -17.50
CA PHE A 40 -0.75 -3.50 -16.66
C PHE A 40 -2.03 -3.30 -15.85
N ALA A 41 -3.01 -4.18 -16.06
CA ALA A 41 -4.40 -3.94 -15.68
C ALA A 41 -4.73 -4.05 -14.18
N PRO A 42 -4.17 -5.01 -13.41
CA PRO A 42 -4.51 -5.15 -12.00
C PRO A 42 -4.30 -3.84 -11.22
N GLU A 43 -5.37 -3.24 -10.70
CA GLU A 43 -5.36 -1.93 -10.04
C GLU A 43 -5.43 -2.04 -8.52
N LEU A 44 -4.78 -1.11 -7.81
CA LEU A 44 -4.78 -1.10 -6.35
C LEU A 44 -4.62 0.32 -5.79
N SER A 45 -5.11 0.54 -4.56
CA SER A 45 -5.01 1.85 -3.90
C SER A 45 -3.57 2.30 -3.60
N THR A 46 -2.62 1.36 -3.60
CA THR A 46 -1.20 1.59 -3.32
C THR A 46 -0.30 1.51 -4.56
N SER A 47 -0.87 1.61 -5.76
CA SER A 47 -0.19 1.41 -7.05
C SER A 47 1.06 2.29 -7.28
N ASN A 48 1.12 3.45 -6.63
CA ASN A 48 2.27 4.35 -6.66
C ASN A 48 3.48 3.91 -5.81
N ARG A 49 3.39 2.79 -5.08
CA ARG A 49 4.44 2.29 -4.19
C ARG A 49 4.53 0.77 -4.09
N ALA A 50 3.46 0.06 -4.46
CA ALA A 50 3.49 -1.39 -4.54
C ALA A 50 4.42 -1.83 -5.66
N THR A 51 5.31 -2.76 -5.33
CA THR A 51 6.21 -3.40 -6.30
C THR A 51 5.53 -4.60 -6.93
N LEU A 52 5.84 -4.91 -8.19
CA LEU A 52 5.26 -6.05 -8.90
C LEU A 52 5.53 -7.38 -8.21
N GLY A 53 6.73 -7.61 -7.68
CA GLY A 53 7.02 -8.80 -6.86
C GLY A 53 6.21 -8.87 -5.57
N GLY A 54 5.82 -7.71 -5.01
CA GLY A 54 4.91 -7.65 -3.88
C GLY A 54 3.50 -8.03 -4.28
N MET A 55 3.02 -7.46 -5.40
CA MET A 55 1.72 -7.79 -5.99
C MET A 55 1.61 -9.27 -6.33
N ILE A 56 2.64 -9.87 -6.93
CA ILE A 56 2.67 -11.31 -7.24
C ILE A 56 2.61 -12.12 -5.95
N ASN A 57 3.40 -11.78 -4.94
CA ASN A 57 3.43 -12.53 -3.67
C ASN A 57 2.14 -12.41 -2.85
N THR A 58 1.35 -11.34 -3.00
CA THR A 58 0.04 -11.21 -2.35
C THR A 58 -1.12 -11.57 -3.26
N ASP A 59 -0.83 -11.91 -4.51
CA ASP A 59 -1.81 -12.04 -5.60
C ASP A 59 -2.80 -10.86 -5.65
N ALA A 60 -2.23 -9.65 -5.68
CA ALA A 60 -2.98 -8.43 -5.50
C ALA A 60 -4.08 -8.28 -6.56
N SER A 61 -5.20 -7.73 -6.14
CA SER A 61 -6.35 -7.41 -6.97
C SER A 61 -6.86 -6.01 -6.60
N GLY A 62 -7.97 -5.59 -7.22
CA GLY A 62 -8.67 -4.38 -6.84
C GLY A 62 -9.70 -3.97 -7.88
N GLN A 63 -9.78 -2.67 -8.13
CA GLN A 63 -10.78 -2.09 -9.02
C GLN A 63 -10.70 -2.72 -10.43
N GLY A 64 -11.85 -3.12 -10.98
CA GLY A 64 -11.93 -3.69 -12.33
C GLY A 64 -11.56 -5.17 -12.41
N SER A 65 -11.26 -5.83 -11.28
CA SER A 65 -10.89 -7.25 -11.24
C SER A 65 -11.98 -8.20 -11.72
N LEU A 66 -13.26 -7.79 -11.74
CA LEU A 66 -14.32 -8.59 -12.35
C LEU A 66 -14.11 -8.78 -13.87
N VAL A 67 -13.53 -7.77 -14.53
CA VAL A 67 -13.30 -7.77 -15.98
C VAL A 67 -11.86 -8.14 -16.30
N TYR A 68 -10.90 -7.58 -15.57
CA TYR A 68 -9.48 -7.77 -15.85
C TYR A 68 -8.87 -8.93 -15.06
N GLY A 69 -9.48 -9.43 -13.99
CA GLY A 69 -8.86 -10.45 -13.13
C GLY A 69 -7.86 -9.87 -12.12
N LYS A 70 -7.13 -10.77 -11.47
CA LYS A 70 -6.13 -10.50 -10.41
C LYS A 70 -4.70 -10.59 -10.94
N THR A 71 -3.71 -10.24 -10.12
CA THR A 71 -2.29 -10.25 -10.55
C THR A 71 -1.89 -11.59 -11.17
N SER A 72 -2.24 -12.74 -10.58
CA SER A 72 -1.87 -14.05 -11.11
C SER A 72 -2.40 -14.32 -12.53
N ASP A 73 -3.49 -13.68 -12.94
CA ASP A 73 -4.05 -13.86 -14.29
C ASP A 73 -3.22 -13.16 -15.35
N HIS A 74 -2.39 -12.20 -14.93
CA HIS A 74 -1.52 -11.40 -15.78
C HIS A 74 -0.05 -11.85 -15.71
N VAL A 75 0.27 -12.89 -14.94
CA VAL A 75 1.63 -13.41 -14.82
C VAL A 75 1.81 -14.59 -15.77
N LEU A 76 2.57 -14.39 -16.83
CA LEU A 76 2.90 -15.42 -17.82
C LEU A 76 3.99 -16.38 -17.32
N GLY A 77 4.75 -15.96 -16.33
CA GLY A 77 5.82 -16.74 -15.71
C GLY A 77 6.70 -15.89 -14.81
N VAL A 78 7.40 -16.53 -13.88
CA VAL A 78 8.36 -15.85 -13.00
C VAL A 78 9.72 -16.52 -13.02
N ARG A 79 10.75 -15.72 -12.76
CA ARG A 79 12.04 -16.19 -12.30
C ARG A 79 12.11 -16.05 -10.80
N ALA A 80 12.42 -17.13 -10.11
CA ALA A 80 12.58 -17.14 -8.66
C ALA A 80 13.88 -17.81 -8.24
N VAL A 81 14.43 -17.35 -7.11
CA VAL A 81 15.60 -17.95 -6.46
C VAL A 81 15.11 -18.81 -5.31
N LEU A 82 15.43 -20.11 -5.37
CA LEU A 82 15.11 -21.09 -4.35
C LEU A 82 16.10 -21.04 -3.19
N LEU A 83 15.76 -21.72 -2.09
CA LEU A 83 16.72 -21.99 -1.02
C LEU A 83 17.91 -22.78 -1.61
N GLY A 84 19.13 -22.32 -1.34
CA GLY A 84 20.36 -22.87 -1.94
C GLY A 84 20.86 -22.12 -3.17
N GLY A 85 20.08 -21.20 -3.73
CA GLY A 85 20.49 -20.33 -4.84
C GLY A 85 20.13 -20.84 -6.23
N ASP A 86 19.49 -22.01 -6.34
CA ASP A 86 18.98 -22.53 -7.60
C ASP A 86 17.95 -21.58 -8.22
N ILE A 87 17.99 -21.46 -9.55
CA ILE A 87 17.03 -20.65 -10.31
C ILE A 87 15.87 -21.53 -10.75
N LEU A 88 14.65 -21.09 -10.44
CA LEU A 88 13.41 -21.66 -10.91
C LEU A 88 12.74 -20.67 -11.87
N ASP A 89 12.67 -21.04 -13.15
CA ASP A 89 11.87 -20.33 -14.15
C ASP A 89 10.55 -21.09 -14.34
N THR A 90 9.42 -20.40 -14.19
CA THR A 90 8.07 -21.00 -14.33
C THR A 90 7.33 -20.40 -15.50
N GLN A 91 6.43 -21.19 -16.07
CA GLN A 91 5.43 -20.81 -17.07
C GLN A 91 4.40 -21.94 -17.19
N PRO A 92 3.22 -21.68 -17.77
CA PRO A 92 2.31 -22.75 -18.17
C PRO A 92 2.97 -23.72 -19.15
N VAL A 93 2.82 -25.03 -18.91
CA VAL A 93 3.36 -26.11 -19.74
C VAL A 93 2.31 -27.22 -19.95
N PRO A 94 2.43 -28.04 -21.01
CA PRO A 94 1.65 -29.27 -21.13
C PRO A 94 1.90 -30.19 -19.93
N VAL A 95 0.88 -30.91 -19.50
CA VAL A 95 0.96 -31.78 -18.32
C VAL A 95 2.02 -32.87 -18.48
N GLU A 96 2.19 -33.44 -19.67
CA GLU A 96 3.18 -34.48 -19.95
C GLU A 96 4.62 -33.96 -19.75
N LEU A 97 4.84 -32.68 -20.06
CA LEU A 97 6.12 -32.03 -19.80
C LEU A 97 6.33 -31.82 -18.30
N ALA A 98 5.31 -31.37 -17.56
CA ALA A 98 5.37 -31.24 -16.11
C ALA A 98 5.68 -32.58 -15.41
N GLU A 99 5.07 -33.68 -15.87
CA GLU A 99 5.36 -35.04 -15.37
C GLU A 99 6.80 -35.48 -15.67
N THR A 100 7.31 -35.11 -16.86
CA THR A 100 8.69 -35.40 -17.23
C THR A 100 9.67 -34.64 -16.33
N LEU A 101 9.44 -33.35 -16.12
CA LEU A 101 10.22 -32.52 -15.18
C LEU A 101 10.14 -33.08 -13.75
N GLY A 102 8.98 -33.58 -13.32
CA GLY A 102 8.76 -34.18 -12.00
C GLY A 102 9.57 -35.47 -11.73
N LYS A 103 10.06 -36.14 -12.78
CA LYS A 103 10.90 -37.36 -12.64
C LYS A 103 12.35 -37.04 -12.30
N ASP A 104 12.79 -35.80 -12.52
CA ASP A 104 14.15 -35.39 -12.21
C ASP A 104 14.42 -35.42 -10.71
N LYS A 105 15.62 -35.87 -10.33
CA LYS A 105 16.05 -35.94 -8.92
C LYS A 105 16.57 -34.60 -8.38
N THR A 106 16.33 -33.51 -9.10
CA THR A 106 16.72 -32.14 -8.73
C THR A 106 15.71 -31.52 -7.76
N THR A 107 16.05 -30.37 -7.16
CA THR A 107 15.10 -29.60 -6.33
C THR A 107 13.87 -29.21 -7.13
N THR A 108 14.07 -28.70 -8.35
CA THR A 108 12.99 -28.38 -9.28
C THR A 108 12.11 -29.59 -9.59
N GLY A 109 12.70 -30.75 -9.90
CA GLY A 109 11.91 -31.96 -10.18
C GLY A 109 11.08 -32.42 -8.99
N ARG A 110 11.62 -32.32 -7.76
CA ARG A 110 10.84 -32.58 -6.53
C ARG A 110 9.65 -31.61 -6.40
N ILE A 111 9.87 -30.31 -6.62
CA ILE A 111 8.81 -29.29 -6.57
C ILE A 111 7.70 -29.59 -7.58
N TYR A 112 8.06 -29.82 -8.85
CA TYR A 112 7.08 -30.14 -9.90
C TYR A 112 6.25 -31.37 -9.53
N ARG A 113 6.92 -32.46 -9.10
CA ARG A 113 6.23 -33.69 -8.68
C ARG A 113 5.26 -33.45 -7.53
N THR A 114 5.72 -32.81 -6.44
CA THR A 114 4.89 -32.57 -5.26
C THR A 114 3.67 -31.71 -5.60
N VAL A 115 3.84 -30.61 -6.33
CA VAL A 115 2.71 -29.74 -6.69
C VAL A 115 1.72 -30.46 -7.61
N LEU A 116 2.23 -31.22 -8.58
CA LEU A 116 1.42 -31.99 -9.53
C LEU A 116 0.58 -33.04 -8.82
N GLU A 117 1.18 -33.87 -7.97
CA GLU A 117 0.50 -34.90 -7.17
C GLU A 117 -0.52 -34.25 -6.22
N SER A 118 -0.10 -33.26 -5.43
CA SER A 118 -0.98 -32.56 -4.47
C SER A 118 -2.23 -31.98 -5.13
N CYS A 119 -2.10 -31.34 -6.30
CA CYS A 119 -3.22 -30.66 -6.95
C CYS A 119 -4.08 -31.61 -7.80
N ARG A 120 -3.48 -32.64 -8.41
CA ARG A 120 -4.23 -33.60 -9.25
C ARG A 120 -5.00 -34.59 -8.39
N ASP A 121 -4.33 -35.20 -7.41
CA ASP A 121 -4.91 -36.29 -6.62
C ASP A 121 -6.03 -35.78 -5.70
N ASN A 122 -5.99 -34.49 -5.34
CA ASN A 122 -7.00 -33.82 -4.52
C ASN A 122 -7.93 -32.89 -5.33
N ARG A 123 -7.98 -33.02 -6.67
CA ARG A 123 -8.70 -32.06 -7.54
C ARG A 123 -10.17 -31.85 -7.15
N GLN A 124 -10.90 -32.94 -6.90
CA GLN A 124 -12.31 -32.85 -6.55
C GLN A 124 -12.50 -32.13 -5.21
N LEU A 125 -11.69 -32.45 -4.20
CA LEU A 125 -11.72 -31.78 -2.91
C LEU A 125 -11.41 -30.28 -3.03
N ILE A 126 -10.45 -29.90 -3.88
CA ILE A 126 -10.12 -28.50 -4.16
C ILE A 126 -11.33 -27.77 -4.76
N ILE A 127 -12.03 -28.37 -5.72
CA ILE A 127 -13.22 -27.78 -6.36
C ILE A 127 -14.36 -27.62 -5.35
N ASP A 128 -14.59 -28.62 -4.50
CA ASP A 128 -15.71 -28.62 -3.56
C ASP A 128 -15.47 -27.71 -2.35
N LYS A 129 -14.22 -27.55 -1.92
CA LYS A 129 -13.87 -26.80 -0.71
C LYS A 129 -13.93 -25.28 -0.92
N PHE A 130 -13.48 -24.79 -2.07
CA PHE A 130 -13.37 -23.34 -2.30
C PHE A 130 -14.63 -22.77 -2.96
N PRO A 131 -15.22 -21.69 -2.39
CA PRO A 131 -16.39 -21.07 -2.99
C PRO A 131 -16.04 -20.47 -4.36
N LYS A 132 -17.02 -20.47 -5.26
CA LYS A 132 -16.91 -19.83 -6.58
C LYS A 132 -17.00 -18.31 -6.42
N LEU A 133 -15.88 -17.68 -6.09
CA LEU A 133 -15.74 -16.24 -5.94
C LEU A 133 -14.88 -15.68 -7.07
N ASN A 134 -15.21 -14.46 -7.54
CA ASN A 134 -14.41 -13.75 -8.54
C ASN A 134 -13.00 -13.47 -8.05
N ARG A 135 -12.89 -13.10 -6.76
CA ARG A 135 -11.61 -12.99 -6.06
C ARG A 135 -11.33 -14.30 -5.35
N PHE A 136 -10.48 -15.09 -5.98
CA PHE A 136 -10.02 -16.36 -5.42
C PHE A 136 -9.05 -16.13 -4.26
N LEU A 137 -8.90 -17.16 -3.44
CA LEU A 137 -7.99 -17.25 -2.30
C LEU A 137 -6.56 -16.74 -2.63
N THR A 138 -6.07 -15.78 -1.82
CA THR A 138 -4.62 -15.47 -1.77
C THR A 138 -3.90 -16.57 -0.98
N GLY A 139 -2.81 -17.13 -1.50
CA GLY A 139 -2.11 -18.30 -0.95
C GLY A 139 -1.56 -19.19 -2.06
N TYR A 140 -1.25 -20.46 -1.74
CA TYR A 140 -0.92 -21.42 -2.80
C TYR A 140 -2.22 -21.74 -3.56
N ASP A 141 -2.32 -21.28 -4.81
CA ASP A 141 -3.52 -21.43 -5.64
C ASP A 141 -3.60 -22.85 -6.23
N LEU A 142 -4.01 -23.81 -5.38
CA LEU A 142 -4.15 -25.22 -5.77
C LEU A 142 -5.16 -25.44 -6.90
N ARG A 143 -6.15 -24.54 -7.03
CA ARG A 143 -7.21 -24.66 -8.04
C ARG A 143 -6.68 -24.35 -9.44
N HIS A 144 -5.88 -23.30 -9.61
CA HIS A 144 -5.50 -22.84 -10.93
C HIS A 144 -4.16 -23.41 -11.42
N VAL A 145 -3.48 -24.24 -10.62
CA VAL A 145 -2.33 -25.04 -11.10
C VAL A 145 -2.67 -25.83 -12.36
N PHE A 146 -3.89 -26.36 -12.44
CA PHE A 146 -4.40 -26.99 -13.66
C PHE A 146 -5.52 -26.14 -14.26
N ASN A 147 -5.51 -26.05 -15.59
CA ASN A 147 -6.68 -25.58 -16.33
C ASN A 147 -7.86 -26.56 -16.19
N ASP A 148 -9.04 -26.18 -16.64
CA ASP A 148 -10.27 -26.93 -16.35
C ASP A 148 -10.32 -28.31 -17.02
N ASP A 149 -9.66 -28.50 -18.18
CA ASP A 149 -9.57 -29.79 -18.88
C ASP A 149 -8.35 -30.64 -18.49
N LEU A 150 -7.52 -30.16 -17.55
CA LEU A 150 -6.30 -30.80 -17.08
C LEU A 150 -5.24 -31.05 -18.17
N SER A 151 -5.25 -30.30 -19.29
CA SER A 151 -4.23 -30.40 -20.33
C SER A 151 -2.99 -29.54 -20.05
N GLN A 152 -3.10 -28.51 -19.20
CA GLN A 152 -2.01 -27.61 -18.86
C GLN A 152 -1.75 -27.57 -17.35
N PHE A 153 -0.46 -27.46 -17.00
CA PHE A 153 0.05 -27.29 -15.65
C PHE A 153 0.83 -25.98 -15.55
N ASP A 154 0.53 -25.15 -14.55
CA ASP A 154 1.21 -23.89 -14.29
C ASP A 154 1.69 -23.78 -12.84
N LEU A 155 2.99 -24.02 -12.65
CA LEU A 155 3.65 -23.88 -11.34
C LEU A 155 3.65 -22.42 -10.83
N THR A 156 3.52 -21.45 -11.73
CA THR A 156 3.52 -20.02 -11.40
C THR A 156 2.40 -19.70 -10.40
N ARG A 157 1.27 -20.40 -10.50
CA ARG A 157 0.09 -20.23 -9.64
C ARG A 157 0.35 -20.52 -8.16
N ILE A 158 1.32 -21.38 -7.86
CA ILE A 158 1.73 -21.64 -6.47
C ILE A 158 2.61 -20.50 -5.91
N LEU A 159 3.38 -19.83 -6.75
CA LEU A 159 4.24 -18.71 -6.35
C LEU A 159 3.45 -17.40 -6.24
N THR A 160 2.43 -17.20 -7.06
CA THR A 160 1.48 -16.09 -6.94
C THR A 160 0.64 -16.27 -5.67
N GLY A 161 0.73 -15.34 -4.72
CA GLY A 161 0.06 -15.45 -3.41
C GLY A 161 0.90 -16.17 -2.34
N SER A 162 2.13 -16.58 -2.64
CA SER A 162 2.98 -17.33 -1.71
C SER A 162 3.57 -16.50 -0.56
N GLU A 163 3.40 -15.18 -0.54
CA GLU A 163 3.92 -14.25 0.46
C GLU A 163 5.43 -14.41 0.73
N GLY A 164 6.21 -14.83 -0.27
CA GLY A 164 7.65 -15.07 -0.13
C GLY A 164 8.00 -16.27 0.76
N THR A 165 7.04 -17.17 0.99
CA THR A 165 7.26 -18.40 1.78
C THR A 165 7.92 -19.52 0.98
N LEU A 166 7.95 -19.43 -0.35
CA LEU A 166 8.47 -20.51 -1.21
C LEU A 166 9.77 -20.16 -1.91
N ALA A 167 9.91 -18.92 -2.38
CA ALA A 167 11.08 -18.48 -3.14
C ALA A 167 11.19 -16.95 -3.17
N PHE A 168 12.35 -16.43 -3.58
CA PHE A 168 12.52 -15.01 -3.87
C PHE A 168 12.24 -14.73 -5.34
N ILE A 169 11.08 -14.15 -5.65
CA ILE A 169 10.74 -13.74 -7.02
C ILE A 169 11.62 -12.56 -7.45
N THR A 170 12.38 -12.70 -8.53
CA THR A 170 13.34 -11.69 -9.01
C THR A 170 12.89 -11.00 -10.28
N GLU A 171 12.28 -11.74 -11.21
CA GLU A 171 11.75 -11.22 -12.47
C GLU A 171 10.37 -11.83 -12.75
N ALA A 172 9.55 -11.11 -13.50
CA ALA A 172 8.28 -11.60 -13.99
C ALA A 172 8.11 -11.24 -15.47
N ARG A 173 7.51 -12.16 -16.24
CA ARG A 173 6.93 -11.86 -17.54
C ARG A 173 5.44 -11.68 -17.33
N LEU A 174 4.93 -10.52 -17.72
CA LEU A 174 3.56 -10.11 -17.50
C LEU A 174 2.91 -9.87 -18.87
N ASP A 175 1.64 -10.19 -19.03
CA ASP A 175 0.89 -9.67 -20.16
C ASP A 175 0.57 -8.18 -19.93
N ILE A 176 0.17 -7.49 -21.00
CA ILE A 176 -0.22 -6.08 -20.95
C ILE A 176 -1.52 -5.87 -21.73
N THR A 177 -2.41 -5.06 -21.16
CA THR A 177 -3.74 -4.78 -21.69
C THR A 177 -3.73 -3.49 -22.47
N ARG A 178 -4.50 -3.42 -23.57
CA ARG A 178 -4.65 -2.18 -24.36
C ARG A 178 -5.44 -1.15 -23.57
N LEU A 179 -5.02 0.12 -23.64
CA LEU A 179 -5.74 1.22 -23.02
C LEU A 179 -7.13 1.37 -23.68
N PRO A 180 -8.23 1.39 -22.90
CA PRO A 180 -9.56 1.58 -23.45
C PRO A 180 -9.70 2.98 -24.07
N LYS A 181 -10.37 3.05 -25.22
CA LYS A 181 -10.59 4.33 -25.93
C LYS A 181 -11.64 5.21 -25.26
N VAL A 182 -12.63 4.60 -24.62
CA VAL A 182 -13.79 5.27 -24.03
C VAL A 182 -13.91 4.88 -22.58
N ARG A 183 -14.11 5.87 -21.71
CA ARG A 183 -14.39 5.71 -20.29
C ARG A 183 -15.55 6.62 -19.90
N ARG A 184 -16.50 6.08 -19.15
CA ARG A 184 -17.66 6.79 -18.60
C ARG A 184 -17.83 6.40 -17.16
N LEU A 185 -18.27 7.33 -16.33
CA LEU A 185 -18.49 7.08 -14.91
C LEU A 185 -19.82 7.65 -14.46
N VAL A 186 -20.55 6.89 -13.65
CA VAL A 186 -21.81 7.29 -13.03
C VAL A 186 -21.65 7.24 -11.52
N ASN A 187 -21.79 8.39 -10.87
CA ASN A 187 -21.89 8.52 -9.43
C ASN A 187 -23.36 8.35 -9.02
N VAL A 188 -23.67 7.28 -8.28
CA VAL A 188 -25.03 6.99 -7.79
C VAL A 188 -25.12 7.27 -6.30
N LYS A 189 -26.11 8.07 -5.90
CA LYS A 189 -26.27 8.63 -4.56
C LYS A 189 -27.40 7.91 -3.83
N TYR A 190 -27.19 7.57 -2.57
CA TYR A 190 -28.14 6.81 -1.76
C TYR A 190 -28.49 7.51 -0.44
N ASN A 191 -29.72 7.29 0.04
CA ASN A 191 -30.19 7.74 1.35
C ASN A 191 -29.65 6.88 2.52
N SER A 192 -29.02 5.75 2.24
CA SER A 192 -28.39 4.89 3.24
C SER A 192 -27.26 4.07 2.61
N PHE A 193 -26.30 3.64 3.43
CA PHE A 193 -25.24 2.74 2.97
C PHE A 193 -25.77 1.34 2.64
N ASP A 194 -26.78 0.84 3.38
CA ASP A 194 -27.42 -0.45 3.08
C ASP A 194 -28.09 -0.44 1.70
N SER A 195 -28.76 0.66 1.34
CA SER A 195 -29.32 0.86 0.00
C SER A 195 -28.25 0.81 -1.08
N ALA A 196 -27.07 1.40 -0.84
CA ALA A 196 -25.95 1.35 -1.79
C ALA A 196 -25.46 -0.10 -2.02
N LEU A 197 -25.45 -0.93 -0.97
CA LEU A 197 -25.07 -2.35 -1.03
C LEU A 197 -26.16 -3.22 -1.65
N ARG A 198 -27.45 -3.01 -1.34
CA ARG A 198 -28.55 -3.80 -1.90
C ARG A 198 -28.75 -3.58 -3.40
N ASN A 199 -28.28 -2.45 -3.93
CA ASN A 199 -28.23 -2.20 -5.37
C ASN A 199 -27.00 -2.82 -6.06
N ALA A 200 -26.13 -3.53 -5.34
CA ALA A 200 -24.97 -4.22 -5.91
C ALA A 200 -25.30 -5.12 -7.11
N PRO A 201 -26.27 -6.06 -7.01
CA PRO A 201 -26.51 -7.00 -8.10
C PRO A 201 -27.01 -6.29 -9.36
N PHE A 202 -27.85 -5.27 -9.16
CA PHE A 202 -28.31 -4.39 -10.23
C PHE A 202 -27.15 -3.70 -10.98
N MET A 203 -26.10 -3.26 -10.26
CA MET A 203 -24.94 -2.64 -10.90
C MET A 203 -24.05 -3.63 -11.63
N VAL A 204 -23.95 -4.87 -11.14
CA VAL A 204 -23.24 -5.95 -11.82
C VAL A 204 -23.97 -6.33 -13.11
N ASP A 205 -25.31 -6.41 -13.08
CA ASP A 205 -26.14 -6.67 -14.26
C ASP A 205 -25.97 -5.61 -15.36
N ALA A 206 -25.62 -4.38 -14.98
CA ALA A 206 -25.33 -3.30 -15.92
C ALA A 206 -24.04 -3.54 -16.74
N ARG A 207 -23.25 -4.58 -16.43
CA ARG A 207 -21.95 -4.89 -17.07
C ARG A 207 -20.95 -3.74 -16.97
N ALA A 208 -20.96 -3.05 -15.84
CA ALA A 208 -19.95 -2.05 -15.53
C ALA A 208 -18.56 -2.69 -15.43
N LEU A 209 -17.52 -1.92 -15.76
CA LEU A 209 -16.13 -2.30 -15.54
C LEU A 209 -15.84 -2.46 -14.05
N SER A 210 -16.34 -1.53 -13.22
CA SER A 210 -16.13 -1.59 -11.77
C SER A 210 -17.23 -0.85 -11.00
N VAL A 211 -17.53 -1.35 -9.80
CA VAL A 211 -18.48 -0.72 -8.87
C VAL A 211 -17.83 -0.54 -7.49
N GLU A 212 -17.36 0.67 -7.22
CA GLU A 212 -16.86 1.03 -5.88
C GLU A 212 -17.99 1.58 -5.02
N THR A 213 -17.94 1.35 -3.72
CA THR A 213 -18.81 2.03 -2.75
C THR A 213 -18.01 2.74 -1.66
N VAL A 214 -18.57 3.86 -1.17
CA VAL A 214 -18.10 4.57 0.03
C VAL A 214 -19.27 4.91 0.94
N ASP A 215 -19.06 4.74 2.24
CA ASP A 215 -20.02 5.17 3.26
C ASP A 215 -19.97 6.69 3.50
N SER A 216 -20.95 7.20 4.25
CA SER A 216 -21.05 8.61 4.61
C SER A 216 -19.83 9.12 5.37
N LYS A 217 -19.17 8.29 6.18
CA LYS A 217 -18.04 8.70 7.00
C LYS A 217 -16.78 8.94 6.16
N VAL A 218 -16.49 8.02 5.24
CA VAL A 218 -15.40 8.14 4.27
C VAL A 218 -15.65 9.33 3.35
N LEU A 219 -16.89 9.51 2.91
CA LEU A 219 -17.28 10.66 2.08
C LEU A 219 -17.12 11.99 2.83
N ASN A 220 -17.54 12.06 4.10
CA ASN A 220 -17.39 13.27 4.92
C ASN A 220 -15.92 13.61 5.19
N LEU A 221 -15.06 12.59 5.42
CA LEU A 221 -13.62 12.81 5.51
C LEU A 221 -13.04 13.38 4.20
N ALA A 222 -13.52 12.92 3.05
CA ALA A 222 -13.13 13.48 1.77
C ALA A 222 -13.59 14.93 1.61
N ARG A 223 -14.82 15.28 2.06
CA ARG A 223 -15.37 16.64 2.06
C ARG A 223 -14.57 17.65 2.86
N GLU A 224 -13.96 17.22 3.97
CA GLU A 224 -13.11 18.05 4.82
C GLU A 224 -11.69 18.27 4.24
N ASP A 225 -11.28 17.47 3.26
CA ASP A 225 -9.96 17.56 2.64
C ASP A 225 -9.97 18.43 1.38
N ILE A 226 -8.83 19.06 1.08
CA ILE A 226 -8.63 19.91 -0.10
C ILE A 226 -8.97 19.23 -1.44
N VAL A 227 -8.93 17.89 -1.50
CA VAL A 227 -9.32 17.12 -2.68
C VAL A 227 -10.79 17.34 -3.04
N TRP A 228 -11.66 17.66 -2.07
CA TRP A 228 -13.08 17.90 -2.33
C TRP A 228 -13.31 19.03 -3.32
N HIS A 229 -12.55 20.12 -3.22
CA HIS A 229 -12.67 21.26 -4.14
C HIS A 229 -12.43 20.89 -5.60
N SER A 230 -11.75 19.77 -5.86
CA SER A 230 -11.49 19.28 -7.22
C SER A 230 -12.54 18.28 -7.73
N VAL A 231 -13.51 17.87 -6.91
CA VAL A 231 -14.50 16.83 -7.27
C VAL A 231 -15.94 17.23 -6.93
N SER A 232 -16.15 18.29 -6.14
CA SER A 232 -17.46 18.70 -5.63
C SER A 232 -18.51 18.96 -6.71
N GLU A 233 -18.09 19.39 -7.92
CA GLU A 233 -18.97 19.60 -9.06
C GLU A 233 -19.45 18.28 -9.69
N LEU A 234 -18.69 17.20 -9.49
CA LEU A 234 -18.98 15.85 -10.00
C LEU A 234 -19.84 15.03 -9.02
N ILE A 235 -19.96 15.50 -7.77
CA ILE A 235 -20.72 14.87 -6.68
C ILE A 235 -21.47 15.95 -5.90
N THR A 236 -22.50 16.52 -6.51
CA THR A 236 -23.36 17.55 -5.92
C THR A 236 -24.35 16.97 -4.91
N ASP A 237 -24.74 17.75 -3.91
CA ASP A 237 -25.82 17.34 -3.02
C ASP A 237 -27.17 17.39 -3.74
N VAL A 238 -28.10 16.54 -3.31
CA VAL A 238 -29.49 16.54 -3.79
C VAL A 238 -30.31 17.40 -2.84
N PRO A 239 -31.05 18.41 -3.30
CA PRO A 239 -31.88 19.24 -2.44
C PRO A 239 -32.80 18.40 -1.54
N ASP A 240 -32.90 18.80 -0.27
CA ASP A 240 -33.75 18.18 0.77
C ASP A 240 -33.49 16.69 1.05
N LYS A 241 -32.35 16.14 0.59
CA LYS A 241 -31.94 14.76 0.83
C LYS A 241 -30.50 14.67 1.32
N GLU A 242 -30.27 13.84 2.33
CA GLU A 242 -28.93 13.55 2.82
C GLU A 242 -28.32 12.37 2.05
N MET A 243 -27.10 12.55 1.54
CA MET A 243 -26.36 11.48 0.86
C MET A 243 -25.55 10.67 1.88
N LEU A 244 -26.00 9.46 2.17
CA LEU A 244 -25.40 8.56 3.15
C LEU A 244 -24.63 7.37 2.53
N GLY A 245 -24.67 7.24 1.21
CA GLY A 245 -23.88 6.28 0.45
C GLY A 245 -23.65 6.76 -0.98
N LEU A 246 -22.53 6.35 -1.56
CA LEU A 246 -22.15 6.67 -2.94
C LEU A 246 -21.57 5.44 -3.61
N ASN A 247 -22.14 5.04 -4.75
CA ASN A 247 -21.51 4.08 -5.66
C ASN A 247 -20.86 4.84 -6.82
N ILE A 248 -19.64 4.46 -7.16
CA ILE A 248 -18.87 4.99 -8.29
C ILE A 248 -18.81 3.85 -9.32
N VAL A 249 -19.60 3.99 -10.37
CA VAL A 249 -19.79 2.96 -11.41
C VAL A 249 -19.04 3.39 -12.66
N GLU A 250 -18.05 2.62 -13.10
CA GLU A 250 -17.28 2.93 -14.30
C GLU A 250 -17.57 1.95 -15.43
N PHE A 251 -17.65 2.46 -16.66
CA PHE A 251 -17.72 1.73 -17.91
C PHE A 251 -16.50 2.10 -18.75
N ALA A 252 -15.85 1.10 -19.36
CA ALA A 252 -14.75 1.35 -20.27
C ALA A 252 -14.72 0.31 -21.39
N GLY A 253 -14.30 0.75 -22.58
CA GLY A 253 -14.18 -0.12 -23.74
C GLY A 253 -13.68 0.62 -24.97
N ASP A 254 -13.69 -0.09 -26.10
CA ASP A 254 -13.24 0.44 -27.39
C ASP A 254 -14.38 0.89 -28.30
N ASP A 255 -15.61 0.46 -27.99
CA ASP A 255 -16.84 0.81 -28.73
C ASP A 255 -17.59 1.92 -27.98
N ALA A 256 -17.58 3.13 -28.55
CA ALA A 256 -18.24 4.28 -27.94
C ALA A 256 -19.75 4.10 -27.87
N GLU A 257 -20.39 3.59 -28.93
CA GLU A 257 -21.86 3.47 -29.01
C GLU A 257 -22.36 2.46 -27.98
N LEU A 258 -21.65 1.33 -27.83
CA LEU A 258 -21.96 0.36 -26.79
C LEU A 258 -21.86 0.97 -25.40
N ILE A 259 -20.75 1.66 -25.08
CA ILE A 259 -20.55 2.24 -23.75
C ILE A 259 -21.59 3.31 -23.44
N GLU A 260 -21.93 4.19 -24.39
CA GLU A 260 -23.01 5.17 -24.19
C GLU A 260 -24.36 4.48 -23.96
N SER A 261 -24.69 3.44 -24.75
CA SER A 261 -25.96 2.71 -24.57
C SER A 261 -26.08 2.05 -23.19
N GLN A 262 -24.98 1.55 -22.63
CA GLN A 262 -24.95 0.96 -21.29
C GLN A 262 -25.15 2.01 -20.20
N VAL A 263 -24.51 3.18 -20.35
CA VAL A 263 -24.66 4.31 -19.43
C VAL A 263 -26.09 4.85 -19.47
N GLU A 264 -26.65 5.03 -20.66
CA GLU A 264 -28.04 5.49 -20.85
C GLU A 264 -29.04 4.52 -20.22
N ALA A 265 -28.88 3.21 -20.45
CA ALA A 265 -29.72 2.19 -19.85
C ALA A 265 -29.64 2.19 -18.31
N LEU A 266 -28.44 2.38 -17.74
CA LEU A 266 -28.27 2.51 -16.31
C LEU A 266 -28.98 3.77 -15.77
N CYS A 267 -28.77 4.93 -16.41
CA CYS A 267 -29.40 6.19 -16.03
C CYS A 267 -30.93 6.12 -16.09
N GLN A 268 -31.50 5.55 -17.14
CA GLN A 268 -32.95 5.37 -17.26
C GLN A 268 -33.51 4.53 -16.10
N ARG A 269 -32.85 3.42 -15.77
CA ARG A 269 -33.28 2.54 -14.67
C ARG A 269 -33.13 3.22 -13.30
N LEU A 270 -32.11 4.06 -13.13
CA LEU A 270 -31.96 4.88 -11.92
C LEU A 270 -33.07 5.94 -11.80
N ASP A 271 -33.46 6.58 -12.90
CA ASP A 271 -34.58 7.53 -12.91
C ASP A 271 -35.91 6.86 -12.54
N GLU A 272 -36.14 5.63 -13.02
CA GLU A 272 -37.31 4.84 -12.62
C GLU A 272 -37.33 4.54 -11.12
N LEU A 273 -36.19 4.15 -10.53
CA LEU A 273 -36.09 3.91 -9.09
C LEU A 273 -36.34 5.18 -8.28
N ILE A 274 -35.80 6.33 -8.74
CA ILE A 274 -36.03 7.63 -8.10
C ILE A 274 -37.52 8.02 -8.18
N ALA A 275 -38.15 7.84 -9.34
CA ALA A 275 -39.56 8.17 -9.56
C ALA A 275 -40.50 7.31 -8.69
N ARG A 276 -40.16 6.03 -8.48
CA ARG A 276 -40.91 5.11 -7.61
C ARG A 276 -40.55 5.23 -6.13
N GLY A 277 -39.46 5.92 -5.77
CA GLY A 277 -38.95 5.98 -4.40
C GLY A 277 -38.37 4.65 -3.92
N GLU A 278 -37.88 3.82 -4.82
CA GLU A 278 -37.39 2.46 -4.56
C GLU A 278 -35.85 2.42 -4.44
N GLY A 279 -35.35 1.38 -3.77
CA GLY A 279 -33.91 1.10 -3.71
C GLY A 279 -33.06 2.15 -2.99
N GLY A 280 -33.67 3.18 -2.37
CA GLY A 280 -32.96 4.25 -1.66
C GLY A 280 -32.10 5.14 -2.57
N VAL A 281 -32.30 5.09 -3.89
CA VAL A 281 -31.60 5.96 -4.86
C VAL A 281 -32.16 7.37 -4.74
N ILE A 282 -31.31 8.35 -4.47
CA ILE A 282 -31.73 9.76 -4.30
C ILE A 282 -31.31 10.65 -5.46
N GLY A 283 -30.35 10.21 -6.28
CA GLY A 283 -29.88 10.92 -7.47
C GLY A 283 -28.67 10.25 -8.09
N TRP A 284 -28.28 10.70 -9.27
CA TRP A 284 -27.07 10.25 -9.95
C TRP A 284 -26.41 11.39 -10.74
N GLN A 285 -25.14 11.25 -11.10
CA GLN A 285 -24.41 12.17 -11.97
C GLN A 285 -23.43 11.43 -12.87
N VAL A 286 -23.42 11.79 -14.15
CA VAL A 286 -22.51 11.22 -15.16
C VAL A 286 -21.25 12.09 -15.30
N CYS A 287 -20.11 11.44 -15.50
CA CYS A 287 -18.83 12.06 -15.82
C CYS A 287 -18.25 11.41 -17.09
N ASN A 288 -18.15 12.21 -18.16
CA ASN A 288 -17.67 11.76 -19.47
C ASN A 288 -16.19 12.07 -19.71
N GLU A 289 -15.65 13.04 -18.97
CA GLU A 289 -14.28 13.50 -19.13
C GLU A 289 -13.31 12.64 -18.32
N LEU A 290 -12.29 12.10 -18.99
CA LEU A 290 -11.24 11.30 -18.37
C LEU A 290 -10.59 12.01 -17.16
N ALA A 291 -10.33 13.31 -17.27
CA ALA A 291 -9.76 14.09 -16.18
C ALA A 291 -10.70 14.19 -14.97
N GLY A 292 -12.03 14.21 -15.19
CA GLY A 292 -13.02 14.13 -14.11
C GLY A 292 -13.03 12.77 -13.43
N ILE A 293 -13.01 11.69 -14.22
CA ILE A 293 -12.94 10.31 -13.73
C ILE A 293 -11.68 10.10 -12.87
N GLU A 294 -10.52 10.56 -13.34
CA GLU A 294 -9.25 10.49 -12.59
C GLU A 294 -9.30 11.27 -11.27
N ARG A 295 -9.99 12.41 -11.21
CA ARG A 295 -10.19 13.19 -9.97
C ARG A 295 -11.07 12.45 -8.97
N ILE A 296 -12.15 11.81 -9.42
CA ILE A 296 -13.02 10.97 -8.56
C ILE A 296 -12.22 9.81 -7.96
N TYR A 297 -11.45 9.08 -8.78
CA TYR A 297 -10.62 7.98 -8.28
C TYR A 297 -9.47 8.45 -7.39
N ALA A 298 -8.89 9.63 -7.65
CA ALA A 298 -7.90 10.22 -6.76
C ALA A 298 -8.50 10.51 -5.37
N MET A 299 -9.73 11.03 -5.31
CA MET A 299 -10.47 11.20 -4.05
C MET A 299 -10.68 9.85 -3.35
N ARG A 300 -11.22 8.86 -4.07
CA ARG A 300 -11.49 7.51 -3.54
C ARG A 300 -10.23 6.85 -2.97
N LYS A 301 -9.10 6.92 -3.68
CA LYS A 301 -7.79 6.41 -3.23
C LYS A 301 -7.27 7.19 -2.01
N LYS A 302 -7.47 8.51 -1.96
CA LYS A 302 -7.01 9.35 -0.85
C LYS A 302 -7.82 9.14 0.43
N ALA A 303 -9.12 8.85 0.33
CA ALA A 303 -10.02 8.70 1.47
C ALA A 303 -9.55 7.62 2.48
N VAL A 304 -8.91 6.55 1.99
CA VAL A 304 -8.28 5.51 2.83
C VAL A 304 -7.15 6.07 3.69
N GLY A 305 -6.35 7.00 3.14
CA GLY A 305 -5.30 7.69 3.88
C GLY A 305 -5.85 8.68 4.91
N LEU A 306 -6.99 9.31 4.61
CA LEU A 306 -7.67 10.25 5.52
C LEU A 306 -8.24 9.53 6.74
N LEU A 307 -8.81 8.33 6.58
CA LEU A 307 -9.21 7.47 7.70
C LEU A 307 -8.05 7.25 8.68
N GLY A 308 -6.85 6.97 8.15
CA GLY A 308 -5.65 6.77 8.96
C GLY A 308 -5.15 8.02 9.70
N ASN A 309 -5.69 9.20 9.40
CA ASN A 309 -5.39 10.48 10.06
C ASN A 309 -6.55 10.98 10.96
N ALA A 310 -7.52 10.12 11.26
CA ALA A 310 -8.62 10.46 12.16
C ALA A 310 -8.12 11.03 13.50
N LYS A 311 -8.86 11.99 14.06
CA LYS A 311 -8.52 12.62 15.35
C LYS A 311 -8.69 11.62 16.51
N GLY A 312 -7.93 11.82 17.59
CA GLY A 312 -7.98 10.96 18.78
C GLY A 312 -6.89 9.89 18.83
N ALA A 313 -6.82 9.18 19.96
CA ALA A 313 -5.85 8.09 20.19
C ALA A 313 -6.25 6.83 19.42
N ALA A 314 -7.54 6.49 19.41
CA ALA A 314 -8.07 5.40 18.60
C ALA A 314 -7.95 5.72 17.11
N LYS A 315 -7.37 4.80 16.34
CA LYS A 315 -7.15 4.94 14.89
C LYS A 315 -7.85 3.81 14.13
N PRO A 316 -8.49 4.08 12.98
CA PRO A 316 -8.99 3.05 12.08
C PRO A 316 -7.84 2.13 11.64
N ILE A 317 -7.93 0.84 11.98
CA ILE A 317 -6.88 -0.15 11.70
C ILE A 317 -7.38 -1.29 10.79
N PRO A 318 -6.53 -1.76 9.86
CA PRO A 318 -6.88 -2.77 8.86
C PRO A 318 -6.71 -4.21 9.39
N PHE A 319 -7.52 -4.64 10.36
CA PHE A 319 -7.46 -6.01 10.90
C PHE A 319 -8.69 -6.86 10.59
N ALA A 320 -9.84 -6.22 10.41
CA ALA A 320 -11.12 -6.85 10.08
C ALA A 320 -11.58 -6.53 8.64
N GLU A 321 -10.63 -6.28 7.73
CA GLU A 321 -10.91 -5.98 6.32
C GLU A 321 -10.60 -7.17 5.40
N ASP A 322 -10.96 -7.03 4.11
CA ASP A 322 -10.61 -7.97 3.04
C ASP A 322 -11.35 -9.31 3.10
N THR A 323 -12.51 -9.32 3.75
CA THR A 323 -13.45 -10.44 3.70
C THR A 323 -14.19 -10.44 2.36
N CYS A 324 -14.19 -11.57 1.68
CA CYS A 324 -14.92 -11.77 0.44
C CYS A 324 -16.07 -12.76 0.68
N VAL A 325 -17.29 -12.37 0.36
CA VAL A 325 -18.48 -13.25 0.40
C VAL A 325 -19.13 -13.26 -0.98
N PRO A 326 -19.95 -14.27 -1.32
CA PRO A 326 -20.75 -14.23 -2.54
C PRO A 326 -21.54 -12.90 -2.63
N PRO A 327 -21.50 -12.17 -3.77
CA PRO A 327 -22.12 -10.85 -3.90
C PRO A 327 -23.60 -10.79 -3.49
N GLU A 328 -24.35 -11.87 -3.74
CA GLU A 328 -25.76 -12.04 -3.34
C GLU A 328 -25.97 -11.98 -1.81
N ASN A 329 -24.94 -12.34 -1.04
CA ASN A 329 -24.97 -12.36 0.42
C ASN A 329 -24.35 -11.10 1.05
N LEU A 330 -23.75 -10.21 0.25
CA LEU A 330 -22.93 -9.11 0.75
C LEU A 330 -23.72 -8.15 1.64
N ALA A 331 -24.93 -7.77 1.25
CA ALA A 331 -25.73 -6.81 2.00
C ALA A 331 -26.05 -7.33 3.42
N ASP A 332 -26.54 -8.56 3.52
CA ASP A 332 -26.92 -9.14 4.81
C ASP A 332 -25.69 -9.43 5.69
N TYR A 333 -24.58 -9.88 5.09
CA TYR A 333 -23.29 -10.01 5.78
C TYR A 333 -22.85 -8.68 6.41
N ILE A 334 -22.96 -7.56 5.68
CA ILE A 334 -22.57 -6.25 6.21
C ILE A 334 -23.52 -5.76 7.30
N VAL A 335 -24.82 -6.05 7.23
CA VAL A 335 -25.75 -5.72 8.31
C VAL A 335 -25.32 -6.41 9.61
N GLU A 336 -25.04 -7.72 9.57
CA GLU A 336 -24.57 -8.44 10.77
C GLU A 336 -23.18 -7.99 11.22
N PHE A 337 -22.27 -7.69 10.29
CA PHE A 337 -20.94 -7.18 10.63
C PHE A 337 -21.05 -5.81 11.34
N ARG A 338 -21.90 -4.92 10.85
CA ARG A 338 -22.14 -3.63 11.52
C ARG A 338 -22.70 -3.85 12.92
N ALA A 339 -23.70 -4.71 13.09
CA ALA A 339 -24.27 -5.03 14.39
C ALA A 339 -23.21 -5.57 15.37
N LEU A 340 -22.30 -6.42 14.89
CA LEU A 340 -21.15 -6.91 15.66
C LEU A 340 -20.26 -5.75 16.14
N LEU A 341 -19.82 -4.87 15.24
CA LEU A 341 -18.97 -3.73 15.62
C LEU A 341 -19.69 -2.72 16.53
N ASP A 342 -20.98 -2.48 16.29
CA ASP A 342 -21.81 -1.59 17.09
C ASP A 342 -22.03 -2.16 18.50
N SER A 343 -22.13 -3.49 18.66
CA SER A 343 -22.23 -4.15 19.97
C SER A 343 -20.99 -3.95 20.85
N HIS A 344 -19.83 -3.75 20.22
CA HIS A 344 -18.57 -3.41 20.89
C HIS A 344 -18.35 -1.89 21.01
N GLY A 345 -19.32 -1.06 20.59
CA GLY A 345 -19.26 0.40 20.68
C GLY A 345 -18.20 1.05 19.79
N LEU A 346 -17.80 0.38 18.70
CA LEU A 346 -16.70 0.83 17.86
C LEU A 346 -17.14 1.79 16.76
N SER A 347 -16.33 2.81 16.52
CA SER A 347 -16.44 3.65 15.34
C SER A 347 -15.61 3.05 14.20
N TYR A 348 -16.21 2.82 13.04
CA TYR A 348 -15.54 2.27 11.86
C TYR A 348 -15.83 3.11 10.62
N GLY A 349 -15.08 2.86 9.53
CA GLY A 349 -15.39 3.34 8.18
C GLY A 349 -15.37 2.16 7.20
N MET A 350 -16.24 2.21 6.21
CA MET A 350 -16.47 1.15 5.24
C MET A 350 -16.35 1.65 3.79
N PHE A 351 -15.64 0.89 2.97
CA PHE A 351 -15.46 1.15 1.54
C PHE A 351 -15.04 -0.12 0.82
N GLY A 352 -15.27 -0.25 -0.47
CA GLY A 352 -14.78 -1.43 -1.20
C GLY A 352 -15.40 -1.65 -2.56
N HIS A 353 -15.24 -2.88 -3.02
CA HIS A 353 -15.53 -3.38 -4.36
C HIS A 353 -16.76 -4.26 -4.29
N VAL A 354 -17.91 -3.63 -4.48
CA VAL A 354 -19.20 -4.25 -4.25
C VAL A 354 -19.49 -5.32 -5.31
N ASP A 355 -19.04 -5.07 -6.54
CA ASP A 355 -19.05 -6.01 -7.67
C ASP A 355 -18.29 -7.31 -7.38
N ALA A 356 -17.24 -7.26 -6.57
CA ALA A 356 -16.42 -8.41 -6.22
C ALA A 356 -16.78 -9.07 -4.88
N GLY A 357 -17.84 -8.60 -4.19
CA GLY A 357 -18.23 -9.14 -2.89
C GLY A 357 -17.25 -8.81 -1.76
N VAL A 358 -16.42 -7.77 -1.91
CA VAL A 358 -15.37 -7.40 -0.94
C VAL A 358 -15.62 -6.01 -0.38
N LEU A 359 -15.67 -5.93 0.96
CA LEU A 359 -15.69 -4.66 1.68
C LEU A 359 -14.50 -4.57 2.64
N HIS A 360 -13.90 -3.39 2.69
CA HIS A 360 -12.88 -3.05 3.66
C HIS A 360 -13.54 -2.32 4.83
N VAL A 361 -13.40 -2.91 6.02
CA VAL A 361 -13.93 -2.38 7.27
C VAL A 361 -12.77 -2.05 8.19
N ARG A 362 -12.71 -0.79 8.66
CA ARG A 362 -11.62 -0.34 9.54
C ARG A 362 -12.16 0.17 10.87
N PRO A 363 -12.31 -0.71 11.88
CA PRO A 363 -12.65 -0.29 13.23
C PRO A 363 -11.54 0.55 13.85
N ALA A 364 -11.92 1.57 14.61
CA ALA A 364 -10.99 2.44 15.31
C ALA A 364 -10.67 1.91 16.71
N LEU A 365 -9.40 1.59 16.96
CA LEU A 365 -8.90 1.11 18.25
C LEU A 365 -7.63 1.87 18.66
N ASP A 366 -7.43 2.07 19.96
CA ASP A 366 -6.17 2.53 20.53
C ASP A 366 -5.29 1.32 20.86
N MET A 367 -4.35 1.01 19.97
CA MET A 367 -3.44 -0.12 20.19
C MET A 367 -2.43 0.10 21.32
N CYS A 368 -2.36 1.29 21.92
CA CYS A 368 -1.60 1.50 23.16
C CYS A 368 -2.38 1.08 24.41
N ASP A 369 -3.70 0.87 24.31
CA ASP A 369 -4.56 0.34 25.38
C ASP A 369 -4.55 -1.21 25.34
N PRO A 370 -4.06 -1.90 26.39
CA PRO A 370 -4.05 -3.36 26.43
C PRO A 370 -5.43 -4.01 26.28
N GLN A 371 -6.50 -3.38 26.77
CA GLN A 371 -7.85 -3.95 26.67
C GLN A 371 -8.36 -3.91 25.24
N GLN A 372 -8.08 -2.84 24.51
CA GLN A 372 -8.44 -2.72 23.09
C GLN A 372 -7.58 -3.63 22.20
N GLU A 373 -6.34 -3.95 22.60
CA GLU A 373 -5.53 -4.95 21.92
C GLU A 373 -6.13 -6.37 22.05
N ILE A 374 -6.68 -6.72 23.22
CA ILE A 374 -7.42 -7.98 23.42
C ILE A 374 -8.71 -7.98 22.58
N LEU A 375 -9.45 -6.88 22.61
CA LEU A 375 -10.69 -6.71 21.84
C LEU A 375 -10.46 -6.91 20.33
N MET A 376 -9.33 -6.44 19.79
CA MET A 376 -8.96 -6.65 18.39
C MET A 376 -8.93 -8.15 18.00
N LYS A 377 -8.40 -9.02 18.88
CA LYS A 377 -8.39 -10.47 18.65
C LYS A 377 -9.79 -11.07 18.71
N GLN A 378 -10.58 -10.68 19.71
CA GLN A 378 -11.97 -11.14 19.87
C GLN A 378 -12.80 -10.83 18.62
N ILE A 379 -12.75 -9.58 18.15
CA ILE A 379 -13.45 -9.16 16.93
C ILE A 379 -12.94 -9.93 15.71
N SER A 380 -11.64 -10.22 15.62
CA SER A 380 -11.10 -11.00 14.50
C SER A 380 -11.68 -12.41 14.46
N ASP A 381 -11.80 -13.06 15.62
CA ASP A 381 -12.39 -14.40 15.74
C ASP A 381 -13.88 -14.40 15.40
N GLU A 382 -14.63 -13.40 15.89
CA GLU A 382 -16.05 -13.24 15.58
C GLU A 382 -16.28 -12.96 14.09
N VAL A 383 -15.43 -12.13 13.46
CA VAL A 383 -15.48 -11.85 12.02
C VAL A 383 -15.14 -13.10 11.21
N VAL A 384 -14.16 -13.90 11.62
CA VAL A 384 -13.85 -15.19 10.97
C VAL A 384 -15.06 -16.11 10.99
N ALA A 385 -15.72 -16.24 12.14
CA ALA A 385 -16.93 -17.04 12.26
C ALA A 385 -18.08 -16.48 11.40
N LEU A 386 -18.26 -15.16 11.38
CA LEU A 386 -19.26 -14.49 10.56
C LEU A 386 -19.01 -14.75 9.06
N THR A 387 -17.80 -14.51 8.56
CA THR A 387 -17.45 -14.74 7.15
C THR A 387 -17.68 -16.20 6.74
N ALA A 388 -17.31 -17.16 7.61
CA ALA A 388 -17.53 -18.57 7.34
C ALA A 388 -19.03 -18.94 7.21
N ARG A 389 -19.91 -18.35 8.04
CA ARG A 389 -21.37 -18.59 7.96
C ARG A 389 -21.97 -18.16 6.61
N TYR A 390 -21.39 -17.12 5.99
CA TYR A 390 -21.83 -16.63 4.68
C TYR A 390 -21.09 -17.29 3.50
N GLY A 391 -20.31 -18.34 3.74
CA GLY A 391 -19.56 -19.07 2.69
C GLY A 391 -18.42 -18.25 2.08
N GLY A 392 -17.88 -17.29 2.83
CA GLY A 392 -16.82 -16.40 2.36
C GLY A 392 -15.39 -16.84 2.71
N LEU A 393 -14.44 -15.98 2.35
CA LEU A 393 -13.01 -16.07 2.65
C LEU A 393 -12.56 -14.83 3.43
N LEU A 394 -11.64 -14.99 4.38
CA LEU A 394 -11.11 -13.88 5.20
C LEU A 394 -10.07 -13.00 4.45
N TRP A 395 -9.51 -13.48 3.33
CA TRP A 395 -8.44 -12.80 2.59
C TRP A 395 -8.67 -12.85 1.07
N GLY A 396 -9.39 -11.86 0.55
CA GLY A 396 -9.59 -11.70 -0.89
C GLY A 396 -8.35 -11.19 -1.65
N GLU A 397 -7.56 -10.29 -1.06
CA GLU A 397 -6.52 -9.53 -1.79
C GLU A 397 -5.25 -9.20 -0.99
N HIS A 398 -5.33 -9.10 0.34
CA HIS A 398 -4.27 -8.53 1.17
C HIS A 398 -3.25 -9.57 1.67
N GLY A 399 -3.47 -10.85 1.37
CA GLY A 399 -2.72 -11.96 1.95
C GLY A 399 -3.13 -12.28 3.39
N LYS A 400 -2.51 -13.33 3.94
CA LYS A 400 -2.79 -13.84 5.28
C LYS A 400 -2.01 -13.08 6.33
N GLY A 401 -0.70 -12.86 6.15
CA GLY A 401 0.10 -12.07 7.08
C GLY A 401 0.00 -12.53 8.54
N PHE A 402 -0.64 -11.75 9.41
CA PHE A 402 -0.86 -12.08 10.83
C PHE A 402 -2.13 -12.90 11.09
N ARG A 403 -2.92 -13.19 10.05
CA ARG A 403 -4.14 -14.00 10.10
C ARG A 403 -3.86 -15.46 9.71
N ALA A 404 -2.59 -15.86 9.71
CA ALA A 404 -2.16 -17.15 9.20
C ALA A 404 -2.63 -18.32 10.10
N GLU A 405 -2.89 -18.05 11.38
CA GLU A 405 -3.50 -19.01 12.33
C GLU A 405 -4.84 -19.59 11.85
N TYR A 406 -5.61 -18.85 11.05
CA TYR A 406 -6.91 -19.29 10.57
C TYR A 406 -6.82 -20.20 9.33
N SER A 407 -5.64 -20.36 8.74
CA SER A 407 -5.46 -21.13 7.50
C SER A 407 -6.04 -22.56 7.57
N PRO A 408 -5.81 -23.34 8.64
CA PRO A 408 -6.38 -24.70 8.73
C PRO A 408 -7.90 -24.73 8.61
N ALA A 409 -8.62 -23.75 9.18
CA ALA A 409 -10.07 -23.70 9.15
C ALA A 409 -10.61 -23.49 7.72
N PHE A 410 -9.96 -22.63 6.94
CA PHE A 410 -10.39 -22.31 5.57
C PHE A 410 -10.01 -23.39 4.55
N PHE A 411 -8.87 -24.05 4.69
CA PHE A 411 -8.46 -25.13 3.77
C PHE A 411 -9.04 -26.49 4.18
N GLY A 412 -9.31 -26.71 5.46
CA GLY A 412 -9.55 -28.04 6.01
C GLY A 412 -8.25 -28.83 6.14
N GLU A 413 -8.26 -29.85 7.00
CA GLU A 413 -7.06 -30.61 7.37
C GLU A 413 -6.32 -31.20 6.17
N ALA A 414 -7.03 -31.89 5.27
CA ALA A 414 -6.43 -32.54 4.10
C ALA A 414 -5.72 -31.55 3.16
N LEU A 415 -6.38 -30.48 2.73
CA LEU A 415 -5.75 -29.49 1.84
C LEU A 415 -4.69 -28.67 2.57
N TYR A 416 -4.84 -28.42 3.86
CA TYR A 416 -3.81 -27.75 4.66
C TYR A 416 -2.52 -28.58 4.69
N ASP A 417 -2.61 -29.90 4.84
CA ASP A 417 -1.45 -30.79 4.77
C ASP A 417 -0.81 -30.81 3.37
N GLU A 418 -1.59 -30.68 2.29
CA GLU A 418 -1.02 -30.47 0.95
C GLU A 418 -0.22 -29.17 0.85
N LEU A 419 -0.69 -28.07 1.46
CA LEU A 419 0.11 -26.84 1.54
C LEU A 419 1.44 -27.09 2.24
N ARG A 420 1.42 -27.84 3.35
CA ARG A 420 2.62 -28.15 4.14
C ARG A 420 3.60 -29.02 3.36
N LYS A 421 3.12 -29.97 2.56
CA LYS A 421 3.95 -30.78 1.64
C LYS A 421 4.62 -29.90 0.59
N ILE A 422 3.87 -28.99 -0.04
CA ILE A 422 4.39 -28.02 -1.00
C ILE A 422 5.45 -27.15 -0.33
N LYS A 423 5.16 -26.57 0.85
CA LYS A 423 6.12 -25.77 1.62
C LYS A 423 7.41 -26.55 1.93
N ALA A 424 7.31 -27.83 2.30
CA ALA A 424 8.48 -28.68 2.54
C ALA A 424 9.32 -28.95 1.27
N ALA A 425 8.70 -29.00 0.10
CA ALA A 425 9.42 -29.19 -1.16
C ALA A 425 10.30 -27.97 -1.53
N PHE A 426 9.87 -26.76 -1.16
CA PHE A 426 10.59 -25.52 -1.40
C PHE A 426 11.54 -25.12 -0.26
N ASP A 427 11.09 -25.27 1.00
CA ASP A 427 11.75 -24.74 2.18
C ASP A 427 11.57 -25.69 3.38
N PRO A 428 12.27 -26.84 3.38
CA PRO A 428 12.13 -27.87 4.42
C PRO A 428 12.56 -27.39 5.81
N ASP A 429 13.49 -26.43 5.88
CA ASP A 429 14.02 -25.88 7.13
C ASP A 429 13.21 -24.67 7.64
N ASN A 430 12.09 -24.33 7.00
CA ASN A 430 11.20 -23.22 7.36
C ASN A 430 11.93 -21.86 7.50
N ARG A 431 12.84 -21.54 6.57
CA ARG A 431 13.67 -20.31 6.60
C ARG A 431 13.03 -19.15 5.85
N LEU A 432 12.12 -19.42 4.92
CA LEU A 432 11.48 -18.44 4.07
C LEU A 432 10.15 -17.99 4.70
N ASN A 433 10.17 -16.77 5.25
CA ASN A 433 9.03 -16.07 5.86
C ASN A 433 8.19 -16.96 6.81
N PRO A 434 8.80 -17.52 7.88
CA PRO A 434 8.14 -18.46 8.78
C PRO A 434 6.93 -17.85 9.51
N GLY A 435 6.00 -18.72 9.88
CA GLY A 435 4.76 -18.35 10.55
C GLY A 435 3.70 -17.76 9.60
N LYS A 436 3.92 -17.79 8.29
CA LYS A 436 2.96 -17.36 7.25
C LYS A 436 2.45 -18.56 6.45
N ILE A 437 1.19 -18.52 6.00
CA ILE A 437 0.48 -19.57 5.24
C ILE A 437 0.45 -20.95 5.95
N CYS A 438 1.57 -21.68 5.99
CA CYS A 438 1.71 -22.95 6.69
C CYS A 438 3.20 -23.26 6.98
N PRO A 439 3.52 -24.09 8.00
CA PRO A 439 4.86 -24.63 8.19
C PRO A 439 5.10 -25.82 7.26
N PRO A 440 6.35 -26.21 6.96
CA PRO A 440 6.61 -27.42 6.17
C PRO A 440 6.11 -28.68 6.89
N MET A 441 5.74 -29.69 6.10
CA MET A 441 5.32 -31.00 6.61
C MET A 441 6.42 -31.60 7.50
N GLY A 442 6.03 -32.16 8.64
CA GLY A 442 6.96 -32.74 9.63
C GLY A 442 7.61 -31.71 10.57
N VAL A 443 7.37 -30.41 10.38
CA VAL A 443 7.78 -29.35 11.30
C VAL A 443 6.55 -28.83 12.03
N ASP A 444 6.61 -28.86 13.36
CA ASP A 444 5.63 -28.23 14.24
C ASP A 444 6.13 -26.83 14.61
N ALA A 445 5.65 -25.82 13.89
CA ALA A 445 6.01 -24.42 14.10
C ALA A 445 4.76 -23.56 14.20
N SER A 446 4.75 -22.64 15.15
CA SER A 446 3.61 -21.76 15.40
C SER A 446 3.36 -20.81 14.23
N MET A 447 2.08 -20.63 13.91
CA MET A 447 1.64 -19.62 12.95
C MET A 447 1.63 -18.23 13.60
N MET A 448 1.83 -17.19 12.79
CA MET A 448 1.64 -15.82 13.24
C MET A 448 0.16 -15.58 13.54
N GLN A 449 -0.09 -15.09 14.75
CA GLN A 449 -1.41 -14.84 15.29
C GLN A 449 -1.76 -13.35 15.25
N VAL A 450 -3.06 -13.06 15.25
CA VAL A 450 -3.57 -11.70 15.22
C VAL A 450 -3.21 -10.95 16.50
N ASP A 451 -3.03 -11.60 17.63
CA ASP A 451 -2.63 -11.02 18.92
C ASP A 451 -1.11 -10.97 19.15
N ALA A 452 -0.29 -11.41 18.19
CA ALA A 452 1.16 -11.31 18.27
C ALA A 452 1.64 -9.88 18.57
N VAL A 453 2.81 -9.73 19.20
CA VAL A 453 3.35 -8.42 19.62
C VAL A 453 3.38 -7.43 18.44
N LYS A 454 2.76 -6.27 18.65
CA LYS A 454 2.61 -5.22 17.64
C LYS A 454 3.28 -3.94 18.07
N ARG A 455 3.29 -2.99 17.14
CA ARG A 455 3.76 -1.63 17.39
C ARG A 455 3.14 -1.01 18.66
N GLY A 456 1.83 -1.19 18.89
CA GLY A 456 1.14 -0.63 20.05
C GLY A 456 1.73 -1.07 21.40
N THR A 457 2.18 -2.33 21.48
CA THR A 457 2.86 -2.92 22.65
C THR A 457 4.16 -2.20 22.99
N PHE A 458 4.91 -1.74 21.98
CA PHE A 458 6.14 -0.96 22.16
C PHE A 458 5.84 0.53 22.40
N ASP A 459 4.93 1.12 21.62
CA ASP A 459 4.59 2.54 21.72
C ASP A 459 4.02 2.88 23.11
N ARG A 460 3.30 1.98 23.79
CA ARG A 460 2.76 2.23 25.15
C ARG A 460 3.83 2.32 26.25
N GLN A 461 5.05 1.83 26.01
CA GLN A 461 6.18 1.98 26.94
C GLN A 461 6.70 3.43 26.97
N ILE A 462 6.35 4.24 25.96
CA ILE A 462 6.72 5.65 25.89
C ILE A 462 5.71 6.48 26.70
N PRO A 463 6.15 7.32 27.66
CA PRO A 463 5.28 8.16 28.47
C PRO A 463 4.32 9.00 27.61
N ILE A 464 3.07 9.15 28.08
CA ILE A 464 2.00 9.86 27.34
C ILE A 464 2.42 11.30 27.00
N ALA A 465 3.10 11.99 27.92
CA ALA A 465 3.60 13.34 27.71
C ALA A 465 4.60 13.41 26.54
N VAL A 466 5.51 12.42 26.46
CA VAL A 466 6.49 12.31 25.38
C VAL A 466 5.78 12.00 24.06
N ARG A 467 4.85 11.04 24.03
CA ARG A 467 4.07 10.72 22.82
C ARG A 467 3.28 11.93 22.29
N SER A 468 2.72 12.72 23.20
CA SER A 468 1.98 13.95 22.88
C SER A 468 2.87 15.08 22.37
N SER A 469 4.13 15.14 22.80
CA SER A 469 5.09 16.12 22.29
C SER A 469 5.68 15.71 20.94
N TRP A 470 5.88 14.41 20.72
CA TRP A 470 6.50 13.85 19.51
C TRP A 470 5.48 13.31 18.49
N ARG A 471 4.32 13.98 18.35
CA ARG A 471 3.19 13.50 17.51
C ARG A 471 3.57 13.11 16.09
N GLY A 472 4.45 13.87 15.42
CA GLY A 472 4.83 13.57 14.04
C GLY A 472 5.39 12.15 13.83
N ALA A 473 6.20 11.65 14.75
CA ALA A 473 6.71 10.27 14.69
C ALA A 473 5.67 9.24 15.16
N MET A 474 4.89 9.59 16.19
CA MET A 474 3.86 8.72 16.76
C MET A 474 2.65 8.53 15.83
N GLU A 475 2.33 9.50 14.98
CA GLU A 475 1.16 9.47 14.09
C GLU A 475 1.42 8.81 12.74
N CYS A 476 2.67 8.47 12.42
CA CYS A 476 2.98 7.74 11.19
C CYS A 476 2.27 6.38 11.20
N ASN A 477 1.19 6.23 10.42
CA ASN A 477 0.37 5.02 10.33
C ASN A 477 1.02 3.86 9.54
N GLY A 478 2.20 4.08 8.96
CA GLY A 478 2.95 3.03 8.27
C GLY A 478 2.47 2.67 6.87
N ASN A 479 1.53 3.42 6.26
CA ASN A 479 0.96 3.12 4.93
C ASN A 479 1.96 3.16 3.76
N GLY A 480 3.18 3.66 4.00
CA GLY A 480 4.27 3.66 3.02
C GLY A 480 4.14 4.69 1.90
N LEU A 481 3.23 5.67 1.98
CA LEU A 481 3.08 6.72 0.95
C LEU A 481 4.41 7.44 0.65
N CYS A 482 5.31 7.49 1.63
CA CYS A 482 6.66 8.01 1.48
C CYS A 482 7.59 7.21 0.55
N PHE A 483 7.17 6.03 0.10
CA PHE A 483 7.88 5.20 -0.89
C PHE A 483 7.42 5.45 -2.32
N ASN A 484 6.58 6.47 -2.55
CA ASN A 484 6.11 6.84 -3.88
C ASN A 484 7.29 6.96 -4.85
N PHE A 485 7.18 6.38 -6.05
CA PHE A 485 8.22 6.43 -7.09
C PHE A 485 8.36 7.82 -7.73
N ASP A 486 7.25 8.58 -7.85
CA ASP A 486 7.21 9.83 -8.62
C ASP A 486 8.16 10.88 -8.05
N ALA A 487 9.14 11.30 -8.86
CA ALA A 487 10.13 12.30 -8.50
C ALA A 487 9.53 13.67 -8.12
N LYS A 488 8.32 13.99 -8.61
CA LYS A 488 7.62 15.26 -8.34
C LYS A 488 6.80 15.22 -7.04
N SER A 489 6.58 14.05 -6.46
CA SER A 489 5.84 13.91 -5.20
C SER A 489 6.58 14.59 -4.05
N PRO A 490 5.95 15.49 -3.27
CA PRO A 490 6.57 16.16 -2.13
C PRO A 490 6.96 15.16 -1.03
N MET A 491 8.22 14.75 -1.02
CA MET A 491 8.77 13.76 -0.09
C MET A 491 10.22 14.10 0.28
N CYS A 492 10.80 13.38 1.25
CA CYS A 492 12.17 13.64 1.67
C CYS A 492 13.18 13.41 0.51
N PRO A 493 13.99 14.42 0.14
CA PRO A 493 14.96 14.30 -0.96
C PRO A 493 15.94 13.14 -0.78
N SER A 494 16.43 12.92 0.45
CA SER A 494 17.35 11.82 0.76
C SER A 494 16.77 10.44 0.44
N MET A 495 15.48 10.19 0.69
CA MET A 495 14.82 8.94 0.26
C MET A 495 14.76 8.85 -1.26
N LYS A 496 14.43 9.94 -1.96
CA LYS A 496 14.34 9.95 -3.43
C LYS A 496 15.68 9.66 -4.11
N ILE A 497 16.77 10.18 -3.55
CA ILE A 497 18.12 10.00 -4.10
C ILE A 497 18.67 8.62 -3.74
N THR A 498 18.60 8.23 -2.46
CA THR A 498 19.27 7.01 -1.98
C THR A 498 18.44 5.74 -2.17
N SER A 499 17.12 5.90 -2.31
CA SER A 499 16.13 4.81 -2.21
C SER A 499 16.26 3.96 -0.93
N ASN A 500 16.93 4.49 0.09
CA ASN A 500 17.07 3.85 1.39
C ASN A 500 15.86 4.20 2.27
N ARG A 501 15.08 3.18 2.64
CA ARG A 501 13.85 3.35 3.44
C ARG A 501 14.11 3.99 4.80
N ILE A 502 15.31 3.88 5.37
CA ILE A 502 15.71 4.60 6.60
C ILE A 502 15.52 6.12 6.45
N HIS A 503 15.81 6.66 5.27
CA HIS A 503 15.68 8.09 4.97
C HIS A 503 14.26 8.54 4.63
N SER A 504 13.30 7.61 4.58
CA SER A 504 11.89 7.95 4.39
C SER A 504 11.27 8.50 5.68
N PRO A 505 10.22 9.34 5.61
CA PRO A 505 9.38 9.69 6.76
C PRO A 505 9.00 8.50 7.64
N LYS A 506 8.64 7.35 7.06
CA LYS A 506 8.30 6.12 7.82
C LYS A 506 9.52 5.54 8.54
N GLY A 507 10.68 5.46 7.87
CA GLY A 507 11.92 4.97 8.46
C GLY A 507 12.37 5.84 9.63
N ARG A 508 12.38 7.16 9.41
CA ARG A 508 12.68 8.16 10.44
C ARG A 508 11.73 8.12 11.63
N ALA A 509 10.42 8.06 11.39
CA ALA A 509 9.44 7.91 12.45
C ALA A 509 9.68 6.63 13.25
N THR A 510 10.03 5.53 12.59
CA THR A 510 10.33 4.25 13.26
C THR A 510 11.56 4.35 14.15
N LEU A 511 12.67 4.92 13.64
CA LEU A 511 13.89 5.14 14.42
C LEU A 511 13.63 6.06 15.64
N VAL A 512 12.89 7.16 15.45
CA VAL A 512 12.56 8.08 16.55
C VAL A 512 11.71 7.39 17.61
N ARG A 513 10.70 6.60 17.23
CA ARG A 513 9.87 5.86 18.19
C ARG A 513 10.70 4.90 19.02
N GLU A 514 11.55 4.11 18.38
CA GLU A 514 12.41 3.15 19.08
C GLU A 514 13.40 3.86 20.00
N TRP A 515 13.94 5.00 19.56
CA TRP A 515 14.82 5.81 20.39
C TRP A 515 14.12 6.35 21.64
N LEU A 516 12.90 6.88 21.49
CA LEU A 516 12.09 7.36 22.62
C LEU A 516 11.76 6.22 23.59
N ARG A 517 11.49 5.02 23.08
CA ARG A 517 11.25 3.82 23.89
C ARG A 517 12.49 3.43 24.69
N LEU A 518 13.65 3.38 24.05
CA LEU A 518 14.93 3.05 24.70
C LEU A 518 15.36 4.11 25.73
N LEU A 519 15.05 5.40 25.50
CA LEU A 519 15.28 6.43 26.51
C LEU A 519 14.37 6.26 27.72
N ALA A 520 13.07 5.98 27.49
CA ALA A 520 12.12 5.72 28.56
C ALA A 520 12.52 4.50 29.40
N ASP A 521 12.96 3.41 28.75
CA ASP A 521 13.48 2.19 29.40
C ASP A 521 14.69 2.47 30.31
N ARG A 522 15.55 3.42 29.91
CA ARG A 522 16.71 3.88 30.71
C ARG A 522 16.36 4.96 31.75
N GLY A 523 15.09 5.31 31.91
CA GLY A 523 14.64 6.37 32.83
C GLY A 523 15.07 7.79 32.41
N VAL A 524 15.41 7.99 31.14
CA VAL A 524 15.78 9.31 30.60
C VAL A 524 14.55 9.99 30.04
N ASP A 525 14.22 11.18 30.55
CA ASP A 525 13.13 12.02 30.01
C ASP A 525 13.64 12.88 28.83
N PRO A 526 13.18 12.62 27.59
CA PRO A 526 13.58 13.40 26.42
C PRO A 526 13.16 14.87 26.52
N LEU A 527 12.05 15.18 27.21
CA LEU A 527 11.53 16.53 27.35
C LEU A 527 12.36 17.36 28.35
N ALA A 528 12.86 16.72 29.42
CA ALA A 528 13.83 17.35 30.30
C ALA A 528 15.16 17.60 29.57
N LEU A 529 15.63 16.62 28.79
CA LEU A 529 16.85 16.75 28.00
C LEU A 529 16.77 17.91 27.00
N GLU A 530 15.64 18.06 26.31
CA GLU A 530 15.39 19.17 25.37
C GLU A 530 15.49 20.54 26.04
N LYS A 531 14.95 20.68 27.26
CA LYS A 531 15.01 21.92 28.05
C LYS A 531 16.42 22.25 28.55
N GLU A 532 17.22 21.23 28.88
CA GLU A 532 18.59 21.41 29.37
C GLU A 532 19.63 21.74 28.26
N LEU A 533 19.36 21.36 27.01
CA LEU A 533 20.30 21.49 25.89
C LEU A 533 20.71 22.95 25.57
N PRO A 534 19.80 23.95 25.56
CA PRO A 534 20.17 25.36 25.35
C PRO A 534 21.00 25.98 26.48
N GLU A 535 20.92 25.43 27.69
CA GLU A 535 21.52 26.01 28.90
C GLU A 535 22.93 25.48 29.21
N LYS A 536 23.32 24.34 28.62
CA LYS A 536 24.64 23.73 28.85
C LYS A 536 25.74 24.43 28.04
N ARG A 537 26.44 25.40 28.65
CA ARG A 537 27.81 25.75 28.24
C ARG A 537 28.73 24.54 28.47
N ALA A 538 29.67 24.29 27.56
CA ALA A 538 30.57 23.14 27.65
C ALA A 538 31.34 23.15 28.99
N SER A 539 31.00 22.24 29.90
CA SER A 539 31.67 22.07 31.18
C SER A 539 32.76 20.99 31.08
N LEU A 540 33.74 21.00 32.00
CA LEU A 540 34.77 19.95 32.09
C LEU A 540 34.14 18.54 32.22
N ARG A 541 33.03 18.43 32.96
CA ARG A 541 32.27 17.18 33.11
C ARG A 541 31.70 16.70 31.77
N THR A 542 31.14 17.61 30.98
CA THR A 542 30.62 17.32 29.63
C THR A 542 31.74 16.89 28.67
N LEU A 543 32.94 17.44 28.82
CA LEU A 543 34.11 17.04 28.03
C LEU A 543 34.57 15.61 28.38
N VAL A 544 34.64 15.29 29.68
CA VAL A 544 35.00 13.95 30.16
C VAL A 544 33.97 12.91 29.70
N GLU A 545 32.67 13.20 29.83
CA GLU A 545 31.59 12.34 29.35
C GLU A 545 31.67 12.11 27.84
N ARG A 546 31.91 13.16 27.04
CA ARG A 546 32.11 13.02 25.58
C ARG A 546 33.32 12.17 25.21
N THR A 547 34.40 12.29 25.97
CA THR A 547 35.63 11.54 25.73
C THR A 547 35.43 10.06 26.07
N ARG A 548 34.74 9.78 27.19
CA ARG A 548 34.30 8.44 27.57
C ARG A 548 33.38 7.82 26.53
N ASN A 549 32.36 8.55 26.06
CA ASN A 549 31.43 8.06 25.05
C ASN A 549 32.16 7.76 23.72
N SER A 550 33.10 8.63 23.33
CA SER A 550 33.96 8.38 22.16
C SER A 550 34.84 7.13 22.31
N TRP A 551 35.35 6.86 23.51
CA TRP A 551 36.15 5.67 23.80
C TRP A 551 35.30 4.39 23.77
N HIS A 552 34.12 4.42 24.37
CA HIS A 552 33.14 3.32 24.33
C HIS A 552 32.69 2.99 22.92
N ALA A 553 32.38 4.01 22.10
CA ALA A 553 32.09 3.81 20.68
C ALA A 553 33.26 3.15 19.93
N ARG A 554 34.51 3.54 20.21
CA ARG A 554 35.71 2.90 19.61
C ARG A 554 35.93 1.47 20.08
N LYS A 555 35.39 1.07 21.23
CA LYS A 555 35.38 -0.31 21.73
C LYS A 555 34.26 -1.17 21.14
N GLY A 556 33.39 -0.59 20.31
CA GLY A 556 32.28 -1.30 19.70
C GLY A 556 31.01 -1.35 20.56
N GLU A 557 30.91 -0.53 21.61
CA GLU A 557 29.63 -0.39 22.32
C GLU A 557 28.60 0.27 21.40
N TYR A 558 27.50 -0.43 21.16
CA TYR A 558 26.43 0.00 20.27
C TYR A 558 25.57 1.10 20.92
N ASP A 559 25.46 2.24 20.23
CA ASP A 559 24.56 3.34 20.62
C ASP A 559 23.63 3.70 19.45
N PHE A 560 22.37 3.31 19.61
CA PHE A 560 21.29 3.55 18.66
C PHE A 560 21.09 5.04 18.33
N SER A 561 21.50 5.94 19.22
CA SER A 561 21.41 7.40 18.99
C SER A 561 22.22 7.83 17.77
N HIS A 562 23.29 7.12 17.41
CA HIS A 562 24.06 7.40 16.20
C HIS A 562 23.27 7.10 14.92
N GLU A 563 22.51 6.01 14.87
CA GLU A 563 21.66 5.67 13.71
C GLU A 563 20.53 6.69 13.53
N VAL A 564 19.90 7.08 14.65
CA VAL A 564 18.88 8.14 14.65
C VAL A 564 19.49 9.43 14.13
N LYS A 565 20.66 9.83 14.65
CA LYS A 565 21.35 11.03 14.20
C LYS A 565 21.70 10.98 12.71
N GLU A 566 22.26 9.87 12.23
CA GLU A 566 22.60 9.68 10.83
C GLU A 566 21.36 9.86 9.94
N ALA A 567 20.28 9.13 10.24
CA ALA A 567 19.05 9.16 9.47
C ALA A 567 18.40 10.55 9.42
N MET A 568 18.47 11.32 10.53
CA MET A 568 17.93 12.68 10.57
C MET A 568 18.88 13.72 9.97
N SER A 569 20.19 13.55 10.09
CA SER A 569 21.17 14.48 9.52
C SER A 569 21.15 14.48 7.99
N ALA A 570 20.78 13.36 7.38
CA ALA A 570 20.50 13.26 5.96
C ALA A 570 19.24 14.04 5.52
N ALA A 571 18.47 14.62 6.44
CA ALA A 571 17.35 15.51 6.11
C ALA A 571 17.90 16.89 5.72
N TRP A 572 18.02 17.15 4.43
CA TRP A 572 18.19 18.54 3.99
C TRP A 572 16.95 19.35 4.38
N PRO A 573 17.09 20.52 5.02
CA PRO A 573 15.97 21.43 5.20
C PRO A 573 15.52 21.90 3.82
N VAL A 574 14.38 21.37 3.36
CA VAL A 574 13.66 21.96 2.24
C VAL A 574 13.08 23.26 2.80
N LYS A 575 13.80 24.38 2.65
CA LYS A 575 13.17 25.69 2.77
C LYS A 575 12.12 25.76 1.65
N PRO A 576 10.81 25.89 1.94
CA PRO A 576 9.87 26.28 0.92
C PRO A 576 10.31 27.66 0.42
N VAL A 577 10.74 27.75 -0.83
CA VAL A 577 10.91 29.03 -1.50
C VAL A 577 9.49 29.61 -1.62
N PRO A 578 9.17 30.75 -1.00
CA PRO A 578 7.89 31.39 -1.25
C PRO A 578 7.92 31.83 -2.71
N ARG A 579 7.08 31.22 -3.56
CA ARG A 579 6.80 31.78 -4.89
C ARG A 579 6.14 33.13 -4.67
N SER A 580 6.90 34.20 -4.88
CA SER A 580 6.38 35.56 -4.97
C SER A 580 5.49 35.68 -6.21
N ALA A 581 4.20 35.37 -6.07
CA ALA A 581 3.20 35.82 -7.03
C ALA A 581 2.95 37.30 -6.77
N ARG A 582 3.67 38.17 -7.50
CA ARG A 582 3.20 39.52 -7.76
C ARG A 582 2.02 39.40 -8.73
N SER A 583 0.80 39.41 -8.22
CA SER A 583 -0.34 39.94 -8.95
C SER A 583 -1.05 40.94 -8.06
N LYS A 584 -1.18 42.14 -8.62
CA LYS A 584 -1.80 43.33 -8.04
C LYS A 584 -3.24 43.03 -7.58
N SER A 585 -3.59 43.59 -6.42
CA SER A 585 -4.86 44.27 -6.07
C SER A 585 -6.18 43.65 -6.57
N THR A 586 -7.20 43.40 -5.75
CA THR A 586 -7.81 44.33 -4.80
C THR A 586 -8.68 43.60 -3.77
N CYS A 587 -8.70 44.22 -2.59
CA CYS A 587 -9.51 43.94 -1.41
C CYS A 587 -11.01 44.21 -1.65
N ARG A 588 -11.90 43.40 -1.07
CA ARG A 588 -13.18 43.89 -0.54
C ARG A 588 -13.36 43.37 0.88
N SER A 589 -13.09 44.27 1.82
CA SER A 589 -13.43 44.22 3.23
C SER A 589 -14.89 44.62 3.45
N SER A 590 -15.56 43.95 4.37
CA SER A 590 -16.73 44.45 5.07
C SER A 590 -16.32 45.53 6.08
N ALA A 591 -16.76 46.78 5.89
CA ALA A 591 -17.23 47.68 6.96
C ALA A 591 -17.56 49.08 6.41
N ARG A 592 -18.76 49.52 6.78
CA ARG A 592 -19.44 50.82 6.64
C ARG A 592 -18.51 52.06 6.63
N ALA A 593 -18.80 53.00 5.73
CA ALA A 593 -19.21 54.39 6.04
C ALA A 593 -19.40 55.23 4.75
N SER A 594 -20.59 55.81 4.61
CA SER A 594 -20.94 57.12 4.01
C SER A 594 -20.32 57.63 2.69
N CYS A 595 -21.23 58.17 1.88
CA CYS A 595 -21.10 59.25 0.88
C CYS A 595 -20.68 58.93 -0.57
N SER A 596 -21.72 58.93 -1.42
CA SER A 596 -21.91 59.87 -2.53
C SER A 596 -20.89 59.92 -3.69
N SER A 597 -21.36 59.37 -4.82
CA SER A 597 -21.46 60.02 -6.14
C SER A 597 -20.21 60.42 -6.95
N ILE A 598 -20.30 60.11 -8.25
CA ILE A 598 -19.64 60.73 -9.43
C ILE A 598 -18.45 59.95 -10.06
N THR A 599 -18.84 59.17 -11.08
CA THR A 599 -18.40 59.12 -12.50
C THR A 599 -16.96 59.48 -12.96
N ALA A 600 -16.50 58.62 -13.89
CA ALA A 600 -15.68 58.87 -15.10
C ALA A 600 -14.14 58.66 -15.06
N LEU A 601 -13.70 57.49 -15.58
CA LEU A 601 -13.01 57.24 -16.88
C LEU A 601 -11.87 58.22 -17.37
N PRO A 602 -10.90 57.75 -18.21
CA PRO A 602 -9.62 57.16 -17.81
C PRO A 602 -8.41 57.74 -18.63
N ALA A 603 -7.35 56.92 -18.81
CA ALA A 603 -6.17 57.10 -19.70
C ALA A 603 -5.00 57.89 -19.07
N SER A 604 -3.71 57.64 -19.32
CA SER A 604 -2.92 56.64 -20.05
C SER A 604 -1.44 56.92 -19.71
N GLY A 605 -0.52 55.99 -20.00
CA GLY A 605 0.83 56.37 -20.46
C GLY A 605 2.00 56.41 -19.46
N ALA A 606 2.81 55.34 -19.52
CA ALA A 606 4.25 55.35 -19.83
C ALA A 606 5.34 55.86 -18.85
N ARG A 607 6.45 55.09 -18.87
CA ARG A 607 7.88 55.40 -18.57
C ARG A 607 8.41 55.34 -17.12
N SER A 608 9.16 54.24 -16.88
CA SER A 608 10.52 54.09 -16.29
C SER A 608 11.36 55.33 -15.90
N PRO A 609 12.52 55.17 -15.20
CA PRO A 609 12.88 54.33 -14.05
C PRO A 609 13.75 55.09 -13.01
N GLY A 610 14.09 54.46 -11.88
CA GLY A 610 15.28 54.81 -11.08
C GLY A 610 15.02 55.20 -9.63
N GLY A 611 15.89 54.73 -8.73
CA GLY A 611 15.95 55.21 -7.35
C GLY A 611 16.38 54.15 -6.35
N ASN A 612 17.68 54.12 -6.03
CA ASN A 612 18.24 53.43 -4.88
C ASN A 612 17.59 53.92 -3.58
N GLY A 613 17.29 52.99 -2.67
CA GLY A 613 16.94 53.30 -1.28
C GLY A 613 17.30 52.11 -0.39
N ARG A 614 18.36 52.26 0.41
CA ARG A 614 18.66 51.38 1.53
C ARG A 614 17.59 51.58 2.60
N GLU A 615 16.98 50.51 3.08
CA GLU A 615 16.33 50.49 4.39
C GLU A 615 16.72 49.21 5.14
N LEU A 616 17.33 49.45 6.30
CA LEU A 616 17.45 48.52 7.40
C LEU A 616 16.05 48.31 7.99
N CYS A 617 15.62 47.07 8.12
CA CYS A 617 14.56 46.71 9.06
C CYS A 617 14.91 45.41 9.76
N ALA A 618 14.79 45.49 11.09
CA ALA A 618 15.15 44.51 12.08
C ALA A 618 14.38 43.19 11.90
N LEU A 619 15.05 42.09 12.19
CA LEU A 619 14.47 40.75 12.21
C LEU A 619 13.83 40.48 13.57
N ASP A 620 12.50 40.48 13.58
CA ASP A 620 11.70 39.64 14.47
C ASP A 620 11.93 38.16 14.13
N GLY A 621 12.13 37.34 15.16
CA GLY A 621 12.44 35.91 15.02
C GLY A 621 11.23 35.04 14.71
N PRO A 622 11.44 33.77 14.30
CA PRO A 622 10.39 32.77 14.37
C PRO A 622 10.74 31.58 15.27
N ARG A 623 9.72 31.19 16.05
CA ARG A 623 9.59 29.92 16.77
C ARG A 623 9.78 28.74 15.79
N THR A 624 10.79 27.90 16.01
CA THR A 624 10.90 26.55 15.44
C THR A 624 11.81 25.69 16.33
N THR A 625 11.29 25.25 17.48
CA THR A 625 11.99 24.47 18.51
C THR A 625 11.70 22.96 18.44
N HIS A 626 11.83 22.34 17.27
CA HIS A 626 11.84 20.86 17.18
C HIS A 626 12.97 20.29 16.31
N PHE A 627 13.77 21.15 15.64
CA PHE A 627 14.88 20.71 14.77
C PHE A 627 16.28 20.93 15.39
N GLN A 628 16.38 21.51 16.58
CA GLN A 628 17.67 21.80 17.24
C GLN A 628 18.27 20.61 18.01
N LEU A 629 17.54 19.51 18.21
CA LEU A 629 18.04 18.36 18.95
C LEU A 629 19.20 17.62 18.24
N LEU A 630 19.38 17.82 16.93
CA LEU A 630 20.30 17.01 16.11
C LEU A 630 21.52 17.76 15.57
N LEU A 631 21.54 19.11 15.65
CA LEU A 631 22.57 19.93 15.02
C LEU A 631 23.61 20.52 15.99
N SER A 632 23.62 20.13 17.27
CA SER A 632 24.60 20.63 18.26
C SER A 632 25.77 19.67 18.52
N THR A 633 26.31 19.00 17.50
CA THR A 633 27.63 18.34 17.60
C THR A 633 28.39 18.35 16.28
N SER A 634 29.61 18.90 16.34
CA SER A 634 30.72 18.82 15.36
C SER A 634 30.85 19.97 14.35
N ARG A 635 31.47 21.08 14.78
CA ARG A 635 32.38 21.83 13.89
C ARG A 635 33.67 21.02 13.77
N TRP A 636 33.99 20.50 12.60
CA TRP A 636 35.37 20.14 12.27
C TRP A 636 35.71 20.54 10.84
N TYR A 637 36.82 21.24 10.74
CA TYR A 637 37.59 21.56 9.55
C TYR A 637 37.94 20.27 8.79
N ALA A 638 37.76 20.29 7.46
CA ALA A 638 38.46 19.36 6.58
C ALA A 638 39.18 20.19 5.51
N SER A 639 40.49 20.31 5.71
CA SER A 639 41.49 20.74 4.74
C SER A 639 41.46 19.82 3.51
N CYS A 640 41.27 20.42 2.35
CA CYS A 640 41.33 19.79 1.04
C CYS A 640 42.79 19.76 0.54
N PRO A 641 43.32 18.62 0.06
CA PRO A 641 44.33 18.61 -0.97
C PRO A 641 43.70 18.29 -2.34
N ARG A 642 44.28 18.94 -3.33
CA ARG A 642 43.84 19.09 -4.72
C ARG A 642 43.92 17.80 -5.54
N SER A 643 43.11 17.85 -6.61
CA SER A 643 43.34 17.32 -7.97
C SER A 643 43.45 15.81 -8.15
N ILE A 644 42.60 15.25 -9.01
CA ILE A 644 43.04 14.64 -10.27
C ILE A 644 41.90 14.71 -11.30
N SER A 645 42.29 15.09 -12.50
CA SER A 645 41.61 15.22 -13.77
C SER A 645 40.73 14.04 -14.18
N HIS A 646 39.62 14.36 -14.82
CA HIS A 646 38.96 13.48 -15.78
C HIS A 646 39.92 13.10 -16.89
N ASP A 647 39.98 11.81 -17.23
CA ASP A 647 40.26 11.40 -18.59
C ASP A 647 39.39 10.23 -19.03
N ARG A 648 38.98 10.30 -20.30
CA ARG A 648 38.14 9.32 -21.00
C ARG A 648 39.04 8.26 -21.64
N SER A 649 38.58 7.01 -21.70
CA SER A 649 38.47 6.19 -22.93
C SER A 649 38.76 4.69 -22.76
N ALA A 650 37.90 3.90 -23.41
CA ALA A 650 38.16 2.71 -24.22
C ALA A 650 38.63 1.37 -23.61
N SER A 651 37.69 0.40 -23.66
CA SER A 651 37.73 -0.84 -24.47
C SER A 651 38.68 -2.03 -24.14
N ALA A 652 38.13 -3.22 -24.47
CA ALA A 652 38.72 -4.57 -24.67
C ALA A 652 38.83 -5.48 -23.42
N LEU A 653 38.02 -6.55 -23.32
CA LEU A 653 38.20 -7.90 -23.90
C LEU A 653 39.43 -8.65 -23.37
N HIS A 654 39.25 -9.64 -22.48
CA HIS A 654 39.54 -11.06 -22.73
C HIS A 654 39.26 -11.95 -21.52
N ALA A 655 38.82 -13.17 -21.86
CA ALA A 655 38.51 -14.30 -21.00
C ALA A 655 39.74 -14.89 -20.28
N PHE A 656 39.53 -15.55 -19.13
CA PHE A 656 40.30 -16.75 -18.75
C PHE A 656 39.48 -17.69 -17.87
N SER A 657 39.65 -18.97 -18.17
CA SER A 657 39.03 -20.18 -17.64
C SER A 657 39.66 -20.70 -16.33
N ALA A 658 38.81 -21.28 -15.49
CA ALA A 658 38.98 -22.45 -14.59
C ALA A 658 40.38 -22.88 -14.10
N THR A 659 40.54 -23.05 -12.77
CA THR A 659 40.59 -24.36 -12.03
C THR A 659 40.91 -24.15 -10.52
N PRO A 660 40.73 -25.18 -9.65
CA PRO A 660 40.23 -25.04 -8.28
C PRO A 660 41.31 -25.24 -7.19
N ASP A 661 41.02 -24.79 -5.96
CA ASP A 661 41.53 -25.30 -4.67
C ASP A 661 40.73 -24.53 -3.59
N GLY A 662 40.10 -25.11 -2.55
CA GLY A 662 40.62 -26.13 -1.65
C GLY A 662 40.98 -25.48 -0.30
N GLY A 663 39.98 -25.06 0.50
CA GLY A 663 40.22 -24.47 1.83
C GLY A 663 38.95 -24.35 2.70
N PRO A 664 38.99 -24.66 4.01
CA PRO A 664 37.80 -24.92 4.84
C PRO A 664 37.13 -23.63 5.38
N PRO A 665 35.84 -23.70 5.80
CA PRO A 665 35.06 -22.53 6.14
C PRO A 665 35.37 -21.99 7.56
N PHE A 666 35.75 -20.73 7.64
CA PHE A 666 35.75 -19.97 8.89
C PHE A 666 34.29 -19.70 9.31
N ARG A 667 33.85 -20.39 10.37
CA ARG A 667 32.69 -19.99 11.17
C ARG A 667 33.07 -18.76 12.00
N GLN A 668 32.38 -17.63 11.79
CA GLN A 668 32.26 -16.60 12.81
C GLN A 668 30.82 -16.59 13.36
N PRO A 669 30.64 -16.51 14.68
CA PRO A 669 29.35 -16.28 15.31
C PRO A 669 28.99 -14.80 15.21
N TYR A 670 27.77 -14.50 14.78
CA TYR A 670 27.20 -13.15 14.88
C TYR A 670 26.27 -13.05 16.10
N PRO A 671 26.35 -11.97 16.89
CA PRO A 671 25.23 -11.49 17.69
C PRO A 671 24.13 -10.88 16.80
#